data_AF-A0AA92W2J8-F1
#
_entry.id   AF-A0AA92W2J8-F1
#
_cell.length_a   1.000
_cell.length_b   1.000
_cell.length_c   1.000
_cell.angle_alpha   90.00
_cell.angle_beta   90.00
_cell.angle_gamma   90.00
#
_symmetry.space_group_name_H-M   'P 1'
#
loop_
_entity.id
_entity.type
_entity.pdbx_description
1 polymer ?
#
loop_
_entity_poly.entity_id
_entity_poly.type
_entity_poly.pdbx_seq_one_letter_code
_entity_poly.pdbx_strand_id
1 'polypeptide(L)'
;MVKKIIFILYILVLVCMAAATIVEKSQGTDYAHAHYYGAWWFILIWAVLAALGAFYIIKRKVKCASTLALHLSFIIILAGALLTHISAKRGMIHLRIGQPTDTYMAQDEEQGMKEEKLPFSLCLQKFEAKMHDGTNAVADYSSKFTVTDGDDKSEGEVSMNNIYSHRSYRLYQSSYDEDGKGSVLAINADPYGIPVTYTGYALLFISLVWMLFDPKGGYRKLLKSPLLKKGALMTALILSMGNIQTLHAESATGNLQNAVLPKETAEKFGELHILYNDRICPVQTFALDFCKKIYGARSYQGLTAEQVLSGWVFYGNTWANEPFIKIKSGEMKTAMNLPDYASLNTFFNREMGGYTIGQYVQEYYNGQQDKFHQQAADIDGKIQIIMELREGVSLKVLPYTFTKNVKATKDHPFIKAGTTTWFSPVDKLPQAVEQQHALYIRNVFSLLNGDVKAGNISRVNEFFVKMKKYQEVSSGNSLPTATQYKAERINNAFPFATILFMANLTLGFIALFYTIYRMTKKKEIKALNIALPILLGVSFLALTFGLALRWIISGNIPMSNGYESMLTVAWFVMLISILMQLRIRIVMVFGFLISGFFLLVSHINQMDPAIGQMMPVLNSPLLSIHVSIIMMSYALLSLTFICGIMGICLRSHGEELQALSRIFLYPALTTMGFGIFIGAIWANVSWGNYWSWDSKETWALITFMIYAVVVHTQSLPVFRKPLVYHIYITLAFLSIAMTYFGVNYFLTGMHSYA
;
A
#
# COMPACT_ATOMS: atom_id res chain seq x y z
N MET A 1 23.01 -22.41 32.68
CA MET A 1 23.72 -21.34 31.95
C MET A 1 23.19 -21.20 30.52
N VAL A 2 23.77 -21.86 29.50
CA VAL A 2 23.44 -21.87 28.04
C VAL A 2 22.09 -21.25 27.62
N LYS A 3 20.94 -21.79 28.04
CA LYS A 3 19.61 -21.25 27.68
C LYS A 3 19.45 -19.74 27.95
N LYS A 4 20.01 -19.21 29.05
CA LYS A 4 20.00 -17.76 29.34
C LYS A 4 20.82 -16.99 28.29
N ILE A 5 21.99 -17.50 27.90
CA ILE A 5 22.88 -16.89 26.90
C ILE A 5 22.18 -16.81 25.55
N ILE A 6 21.57 -17.91 25.08
CA ILE A 6 20.78 -17.94 23.83
C ILE A 6 19.68 -16.86 23.85
N PHE A 7 18.96 -16.71 24.96
CA PHE A 7 17.88 -15.72 25.08
C PHE A 7 18.39 -14.27 25.13
N ILE A 8 19.55 -14.03 25.76
CA ILE A 8 20.22 -12.72 25.76
C ILE A 8 20.71 -12.36 24.36
N LEU A 9 21.37 -13.29 23.65
CA LEU A 9 21.80 -13.10 22.26
C LEU A 9 20.61 -12.84 21.32
N TYR A 10 19.50 -13.55 21.51
CA TYR A 10 18.28 -13.34 20.72
C TYR A 10 17.68 -11.93 20.92
N ILE A 11 17.68 -11.43 22.15
CA ILE A 11 17.28 -10.04 22.44
C ILE A 11 18.30 -9.04 21.85
N LEU A 12 19.60 -9.33 21.96
CA LEU A 12 20.66 -8.48 21.42
C LEU A 12 20.51 -8.33 19.90
N VAL A 13 20.29 -9.43 19.16
CA VAL A 13 20.01 -9.40 17.71
C VAL A 13 18.80 -8.50 17.40
N LEU A 14 17.68 -8.66 18.11
CA LEU A 14 16.49 -7.84 17.91
C LEU A 14 16.75 -6.34 18.16
N VAL A 15 17.49 -6.01 19.22
CA VAL A 15 17.84 -4.62 19.57
C VAL A 15 18.83 -4.03 18.56
N CYS A 16 19.84 -4.79 18.14
CA CYS A 16 20.80 -4.35 17.12
C CYS A 16 20.12 -4.09 15.77
N MET A 17 19.21 -4.96 15.32
CA MET A 17 18.44 -4.75 14.09
C MET A 17 17.50 -3.53 14.19
N ALA A 18 16.77 -3.38 15.30
CA ALA A 18 15.90 -2.22 15.51
C ALA A 18 16.71 -0.90 15.55
N ALA A 19 17.85 -0.90 16.24
CA ALA A 19 18.76 0.25 16.28
C ALA A 19 19.36 0.57 14.90
N ALA A 20 19.74 -0.44 14.11
CA ALA A 20 20.26 -0.26 12.76
C ALA A 20 19.26 0.48 11.86
N THR A 21 17.95 0.17 11.92
CA THR A 21 16.92 0.92 11.14
C THR A 21 16.78 2.40 11.56
N ILE A 22 17.10 2.74 12.81
CA ILE A 22 17.10 4.14 13.29
C ILE A 22 18.39 4.87 12.86
N VAL A 23 19.52 4.15 12.84
CA VAL A 23 20.80 4.65 12.32
C VAL A 23 20.71 4.87 10.81
N GLU A 24 20.14 3.92 10.06
CA GLU A 24 19.88 4.03 8.61
C GLU A 24 19.15 5.34 8.27
N LYS A 25 18.07 5.66 8.99
CA LYS A 25 17.32 6.91 8.77
C LYS A 25 18.17 8.18 9.00
N SER A 26 19.15 8.12 9.91
CA SER A 26 19.90 9.31 10.37
C SER A 26 21.30 9.45 9.75
N GLN A 27 21.85 8.39 9.18
CA GLN A 27 23.21 8.36 8.59
C GLN A 27 23.25 7.76 7.16
N GLY A 28 22.12 7.29 6.64
CA GLY A 28 22.02 6.63 5.34
C GLY A 28 22.24 5.12 5.38
N THR A 29 21.76 4.43 4.34
CA THR A 29 21.81 2.97 4.21
C THR A 29 23.25 2.46 4.13
N ASP A 30 24.14 3.08 3.36
CA ASP A 30 25.55 2.64 3.25
C ASP A 30 26.27 2.61 4.61
N TYR A 31 26.05 3.64 5.44
CA TYR A 31 26.62 3.70 6.79
C TYR A 31 26.08 2.56 7.68
N ALA A 32 24.78 2.28 7.62
CA ALA A 32 24.16 1.18 8.37
C ALA A 32 24.64 -0.19 7.89
N HIS A 33 24.91 -0.37 6.59
CA HIS A 33 25.51 -1.58 6.06
C HIS A 33 26.94 -1.77 6.59
N ALA A 34 27.83 -0.80 6.41
CA ALA A 34 29.23 -0.91 6.84
C ALA A 34 29.38 -1.12 8.36
N HIS A 35 28.60 -0.42 9.19
CA HIS A 35 28.78 -0.42 10.64
C HIS A 35 27.92 -1.44 11.40
N TYR A 36 26.81 -1.92 10.80
CA TYR A 36 25.89 -2.87 11.44
C TYR A 36 25.68 -4.14 10.61
N TYR A 37 25.09 -4.08 9.41
CA TYR A 37 24.59 -5.29 8.74
C TYR A 37 25.69 -6.18 8.13
N GLY A 38 26.76 -5.60 7.56
CA GLY A 38 27.96 -6.32 7.09
C GLY A 38 29.04 -6.47 8.16
N ALA A 39 28.91 -5.77 9.29
CA ALA A 39 29.97 -5.73 10.30
C ALA A 39 30.21 -7.10 10.96
N TRP A 40 31.48 -7.50 11.06
CA TRP A 40 31.92 -8.80 11.59
C TRP A 40 31.29 -9.16 12.96
N TRP A 41 31.05 -8.17 13.81
CA TRP A 41 30.48 -8.36 15.14
C TRP A 41 29.01 -8.79 15.08
N PHE A 42 28.23 -8.30 14.12
CA PHE A 42 26.83 -8.65 13.91
C PHE A 42 26.71 -10.08 13.36
N ILE A 43 27.55 -10.41 12.36
CA ILE A 43 27.71 -11.76 11.81
C ILE A 43 28.09 -12.75 12.92
N LEU A 44 29.03 -12.39 13.80
CA LEU A 44 29.45 -13.22 14.92
C LEU A 44 28.31 -13.48 15.93
N ILE A 45 27.49 -12.48 16.26
CA ILE A 45 26.34 -12.67 17.15
C ILE A 45 25.35 -13.68 16.55
N TRP A 46 25.04 -13.57 15.25
CA TRP A 46 24.20 -14.54 14.54
C TRP A 46 24.79 -15.95 14.52
N ALA A 47 26.08 -16.08 14.22
CA ALA A 47 26.79 -17.37 14.19
C ALA A 47 26.79 -18.06 15.56
N VAL A 48 27.08 -17.30 16.64
CA VAL A 48 27.06 -17.82 18.03
C VAL A 48 25.63 -18.18 18.46
N LEU A 49 24.63 -17.38 18.09
CA LEU A 49 23.22 -17.68 18.35
C LEU A 49 22.78 -18.99 17.67
N ALA A 50 23.14 -19.18 16.39
CA ALA A 50 22.84 -20.39 15.63
C ALA A 50 23.56 -21.63 16.21
N ALA A 51 24.86 -21.53 16.51
CA ALA A 51 25.65 -22.62 17.07
C ALA A 51 25.15 -23.06 18.46
N LEU A 52 24.88 -22.11 19.36
CA LEU A 52 24.31 -22.41 20.68
C LEU A 52 22.87 -22.94 20.58
N GLY A 53 22.09 -22.45 19.62
CA GLY A 53 20.76 -22.97 19.30
C GLY A 53 20.78 -24.44 18.88
N ALA A 54 21.62 -24.79 17.90
CA ALA A 54 21.82 -26.15 17.44
C ALA A 54 22.31 -27.08 18.57
N PHE A 55 23.32 -26.66 19.33
CA PHE A 55 23.80 -27.39 20.50
C PHE A 55 22.70 -27.63 21.54
N TYR A 56 21.86 -26.63 21.81
CA TYR A 56 20.74 -26.76 22.75
C TYR A 56 19.65 -27.72 22.25
N ILE A 57 19.36 -27.74 20.94
CA ILE A 57 18.41 -28.69 20.31
C ILE A 57 18.94 -30.13 20.44
N ILE A 58 20.21 -30.35 20.11
CA ILE A 58 20.89 -31.65 20.25
C ILE A 58 20.88 -32.11 21.72
N LYS A 59 21.30 -31.22 22.64
CA LYS A 59 21.32 -31.51 24.09
C LYS A 59 19.93 -31.80 24.67
N ARG A 60 18.87 -31.24 24.07
CA ARG A 60 17.46 -31.52 24.43
C ARG A 60 16.89 -32.78 23.77
N LYS A 61 17.64 -33.45 22.88
CA LYS A 61 17.25 -34.66 22.15
C LYS A 61 15.85 -34.53 21.51
N VAL A 62 15.62 -33.40 20.83
CA VAL A 62 14.32 -33.10 20.18
C VAL A 62 14.04 -34.13 19.08
N LYS A 63 13.04 -35.00 19.27
CA LYS A 63 12.68 -36.07 18.31
C LYS A 63 11.59 -35.70 17.29
N CYS A 64 11.20 -34.43 17.20
CA CYS A 64 10.12 -33.97 16.31
C CYS A 64 10.73 -33.51 14.98
N ALA A 65 10.62 -34.34 13.94
CA ALA A 65 11.28 -34.13 12.65
C ALA A 65 10.89 -32.80 11.98
N SER A 66 9.61 -32.43 12.03
CA SER A 66 9.12 -31.12 11.56
C SER A 66 9.82 -29.95 12.25
N THR A 67 10.01 -30.03 13.58
CA THR A 67 10.73 -29.01 14.37
C THR A 67 12.23 -29.00 14.08
N LEU A 68 12.85 -30.15 13.84
CA LEU A 68 14.27 -30.24 13.46
C LEU A 68 14.51 -29.63 12.08
N ALA A 69 13.70 -30.00 11.09
CA ALA A 69 13.75 -29.44 9.73
C ALA A 69 13.57 -27.91 9.73
N LEU A 70 12.64 -27.41 10.55
CA LEU A 70 12.41 -25.97 10.72
C LEU A 70 13.67 -25.25 11.24
N HIS A 71 14.34 -25.77 12.27
CA HIS A 71 15.56 -25.13 12.79
C HIS A 71 16.78 -25.32 11.88
N LEU A 72 16.87 -26.46 11.18
CA LEU A 72 17.90 -26.69 10.16
C LEU A 72 17.76 -25.71 8.99
N SER A 73 16.53 -25.37 8.58
CA SER A 73 16.29 -24.40 7.50
C SER A 73 16.94 -23.03 7.79
N PHE A 74 16.79 -22.49 9.00
CA PHE A 74 17.44 -21.24 9.40
C PHE A 74 18.97 -21.33 9.42
N ILE A 75 19.55 -22.49 9.76
CA ILE A 75 21.01 -22.70 9.71
C ILE A 75 21.49 -22.69 8.25
N ILE A 76 20.75 -23.32 7.33
CA ILE A 76 21.08 -23.31 5.89
C ILE A 76 20.91 -21.91 5.29
N ILE A 77 19.87 -21.16 5.67
CA ILE A 77 19.66 -19.76 5.24
C ILE A 77 20.82 -18.88 5.73
N LEU A 78 21.25 -19.00 6.99
CA LEU A 78 22.39 -18.23 7.52
C LEU A 78 23.72 -18.63 6.85
N ALA A 79 23.91 -19.91 6.51
CA ALA A 79 25.08 -20.36 5.75
C ALA A 79 25.09 -19.82 4.32
N GLY A 80 23.93 -19.78 3.64
CA GLY A 80 23.78 -19.18 2.32
C GLY A 80 24.00 -17.66 2.34
N ALA A 81 23.49 -16.96 3.36
CA ALA A 81 23.75 -15.54 3.58
C ALA A 81 25.24 -15.24 3.80
N LEU A 82 25.95 -16.09 4.56
CA LEU A 82 27.41 -15.97 4.74
C LEU A 82 28.18 -16.24 3.44
N LEU A 83 27.74 -17.20 2.61
CA LEU A 83 28.30 -17.43 1.28
C LEU A 83 28.05 -16.25 0.34
N THR A 84 26.86 -15.64 0.37
CA THR A 84 26.59 -14.39 -0.37
C THR A 84 27.53 -13.28 0.09
N HIS A 85 27.72 -13.08 1.39
CA HIS A 85 28.62 -12.05 1.93
C HIS A 85 30.09 -12.24 1.49
N ILE A 86 30.56 -13.48 1.39
CA ILE A 86 31.97 -13.79 1.08
C ILE A 86 32.23 -13.89 -0.43
N SER A 87 31.22 -14.21 -1.25
CA SER A 87 31.43 -14.58 -2.67
C SER A 87 30.55 -13.89 -3.71
N ALA A 88 29.58 -13.06 -3.32
CA ALA A 88 28.78 -12.31 -4.27
C ALA A 88 29.54 -11.08 -4.81
N LYS A 89 29.45 -10.83 -6.12
CA LYS A 89 29.89 -9.59 -6.76
C LYS A 89 28.67 -8.75 -7.14
N ARG A 90 28.66 -7.49 -6.69
CA ARG A 90 27.57 -6.53 -6.90
C ARG A 90 28.11 -5.21 -7.42
N GLY A 91 27.37 -4.57 -8.32
CA GLY A 91 27.77 -3.27 -8.87
C GLY A 91 26.82 -2.76 -9.95
N MET A 92 27.23 -1.69 -10.62
CA MET A 92 26.44 -0.98 -11.62
C MET A 92 27.24 -0.82 -12.91
N ILE A 93 26.65 -1.17 -14.06
CA ILE A 93 27.23 -0.87 -15.39
C ILE A 93 26.39 0.18 -16.10
N HIS A 94 27.06 1.22 -16.61
CA HIS A 94 26.45 2.21 -17.51
C HIS A 94 26.70 1.77 -18.96
N LEU A 95 25.63 1.71 -19.74
CA LEU A 95 25.69 1.35 -21.16
C LEU A 95 25.12 2.48 -22.00
N ARG A 96 25.85 2.90 -23.03
CA ARG A 96 25.46 3.93 -24.01
C ARG A 96 25.19 3.28 -25.37
N ILE A 97 24.20 3.80 -26.12
CA ILE A 97 23.84 3.25 -27.44
C ILE A 97 25.06 3.23 -28.37
N GLY A 98 25.38 2.05 -28.91
CA GLY A 98 26.50 1.84 -29.83
C GLY A 98 27.90 1.86 -29.19
N GLN A 99 28.00 1.88 -27.85
CA GLN A 99 29.27 1.84 -27.13
C GLN A 99 29.40 0.50 -26.38
N PRO A 100 30.32 -0.40 -26.82
CA PRO A 100 30.66 -1.60 -26.09
C PRO A 100 31.41 -1.28 -24.80
N THR A 101 30.93 -1.82 -23.69
CA THR A 101 31.50 -1.66 -22.35
C THR A 101 31.77 -3.04 -21.75
N ASP A 102 32.90 -3.24 -21.09
CA ASP A 102 33.23 -4.45 -20.31
C ASP A 102 33.50 -4.16 -18.82
N THR A 103 33.56 -2.88 -18.42
CA THR A 103 33.79 -2.41 -17.05
C THR A 103 32.49 -2.09 -16.31
N TYR A 104 32.44 -2.40 -15.02
CA TYR A 104 31.33 -2.03 -14.12
C TYR A 104 31.87 -1.50 -12.78
N MET A 105 31.10 -0.61 -12.14
CA MET A 105 31.41 -0.08 -10.82
C MET A 105 30.94 -1.07 -9.75
N ALA A 106 31.85 -1.86 -9.21
CA ALA A 106 31.61 -2.71 -8.05
C ALA A 106 31.55 -1.88 -6.76
N GLN A 107 30.72 -2.31 -5.81
CA GLN A 107 30.63 -1.69 -4.47
C GLN A 107 31.62 -2.40 -3.54
N ASP A 108 32.58 -1.64 -2.97
CA ASP A 108 33.71 -2.11 -2.16
C ASP A 108 33.57 -1.56 -0.72
N GLU A 109 33.54 -2.46 0.28
CA GLU A 109 33.22 -2.10 1.68
C GLU A 109 34.24 -1.17 2.36
N GLU A 110 35.48 -1.08 1.85
CA GLU A 110 36.52 -0.20 2.40
C GLU A 110 36.82 1.03 1.52
N GLN A 111 36.57 0.96 0.20
CA GLN A 111 36.99 1.99 -0.76
C GLN A 111 35.86 2.63 -1.58
N GLY A 112 34.61 2.22 -1.38
CA GLY A 112 33.44 2.85 -2.00
C GLY A 112 33.08 2.22 -3.35
N MET A 113 33.37 2.90 -4.47
CA MET A 113 33.02 2.43 -5.83
C MET A 113 34.28 2.20 -6.64
N LYS A 114 34.41 0.99 -7.22
CA LYS A 114 35.65 0.46 -7.79
C LYS A 114 35.39 -0.20 -9.13
N GLU A 115 36.19 0.12 -10.14
CA GLU A 115 36.05 -0.52 -11.46
C GLU A 115 36.52 -1.98 -11.42
N GLU A 116 35.63 -2.88 -11.84
CA GLU A 116 35.95 -4.27 -12.20
C GLU A 116 35.60 -4.54 -13.67
N LYS A 117 36.21 -5.57 -14.26
CA LYS A 117 35.88 -6.07 -15.60
C LYS A 117 35.00 -7.31 -15.56
N LEU A 118 34.00 -7.34 -16.44
CA LEU A 118 33.21 -8.50 -16.80
C LEU A 118 34.02 -9.43 -17.73
N PRO A 119 33.71 -10.74 -17.76
CA PRO A 119 34.33 -11.68 -18.70
C PRO A 119 33.70 -11.64 -20.12
N PHE A 120 32.87 -10.64 -20.42
CA PHE A 120 32.17 -10.40 -21.68
C PHE A 120 31.88 -8.91 -21.84
N SER A 121 31.66 -8.42 -23.06
CA SER A 121 31.23 -7.04 -23.33
C SER A 121 29.72 -6.95 -23.57
N LEU A 122 29.12 -5.83 -23.13
CA LEU A 122 27.75 -5.42 -23.40
C LEU A 122 27.74 -4.14 -24.25
N CYS A 123 26.90 -4.09 -25.29
CA CYS A 123 26.65 -2.88 -26.07
C CYS A 123 25.16 -2.59 -26.13
N LEU A 124 24.70 -1.43 -25.62
CA LEU A 124 23.29 -1.05 -25.71
C LEU A 124 22.91 -0.78 -27.18
N GLN A 125 21.80 -1.36 -27.61
CA GLN A 125 21.22 -1.13 -28.94
C GLN A 125 20.04 -0.15 -28.85
N LYS A 126 19.18 -0.33 -27.84
CA LYS A 126 18.01 0.53 -27.60
C LYS A 126 17.58 0.50 -26.14
N PHE A 127 17.24 1.67 -25.59
CA PHE A 127 16.43 1.81 -24.38
C PHE A 127 15.00 2.24 -24.77
N GLU A 128 13.98 1.76 -24.06
CA GLU A 128 12.57 2.11 -24.30
C GLU A 128 11.75 2.07 -22.99
N ALA A 129 11.30 3.25 -22.55
CA ALA A 129 10.22 3.38 -21.57
C ALA A 129 8.86 3.23 -22.29
N LYS A 130 8.12 2.18 -21.93
CA LYS A 130 6.79 1.88 -22.48
C LYS A 130 5.75 2.56 -21.60
N MET A 131 4.99 3.52 -22.14
CA MET A 131 3.91 4.21 -21.43
C MET A 131 2.59 3.43 -21.53
N HIS A 132 1.64 3.71 -20.64
CA HIS A 132 0.24 3.32 -20.85
C HIS A 132 -0.44 4.21 -21.91
N ASP A 133 -1.36 3.63 -22.70
CA ASP A 133 -2.02 4.33 -23.80
C ASP A 133 -2.79 5.58 -23.32
N GLY A 134 -2.33 6.76 -23.72
CA GLY A 134 -2.96 8.05 -23.41
C GLY A 134 -2.61 8.68 -22.07
N THR A 135 -1.67 8.11 -21.32
CA THR A 135 -1.20 8.66 -20.02
C THR A 135 0.32 8.87 -20.03
N ASN A 136 0.85 9.59 -19.05
CA ASN A 136 2.29 9.82 -18.90
C ASN A 136 2.97 8.76 -17.99
N ALA A 137 2.22 7.82 -17.45
CA ALA A 137 2.76 6.83 -16.52
C ALA A 137 3.37 5.63 -17.25
N VAL A 138 4.53 5.21 -16.73
CA VAL A 138 5.35 4.13 -17.30
C VAL A 138 4.77 2.77 -16.91
N ALA A 139 4.57 1.92 -17.90
CA ALA A 139 4.14 0.52 -17.74
C ALA A 139 5.32 -0.46 -17.60
N ASP A 140 6.44 -0.20 -18.31
CA ASP A 140 7.67 -1.01 -18.29
C ASP A 140 8.87 -0.19 -18.80
N TYR A 141 10.08 -0.57 -18.38
CA TYR A 141 11.35 -0.04 -18.87
C TYR A 141 12.16 -1.20 -19.45
N SER A 142 12.53 -1.14 -20.73
CA SER A 142 13.32 -2.19 -21.41
C SER A 142 14.66 -1.64 -21.93
N SER A 143 15.73 -2.41 -21.77
CA SER A 143 17.01 -2.23 -22.46
C SER A 143 17.33 -3.47 -23.29
N LYS A 144 17.54 -3.27 -24.59
CA LYS A 144 18.04 -4.28 -25.53
C LYS A 144 19.52 -4.01 -25.82
N PHE A 145 20.35 -5.02 -25.66
CA PHE A 145 21.80 -4.96 -25.82
C PHE A 145 22.34 -6.20 -26.54
N THR A 146 23.51 -6.07 -27.15
CA THR A 146 24.28 -7.23 -27.66
C THR A 146 25.31 -7.63 -26.61
N VAL A 147 25.39 -8.92 -26.32
CA VAL A 147 26.48 -9.54 -25.55
C VAL A 147 27.52 -10.05 -26.53
N THR A 148 28.80 -9.79 -26.26
CA THR A 148 29.94 -10.39 -26.99
C THR A 148 30.84 -11.12 -26.00
N ASP A 149 30.98 -12.42 -26.17
CA ASP A 149 31.70 -13.32 -25.27
C ASP A 149 32.68 -14.19 -26.08
N GLY A 150 33.91 -13.70 -26.23
CA GLY A 150 34.83 -14.22 -27.24
C GLY A 150 34.31 -13.93 -28.65
N ASP A 151 34.25 -14.97 -29.48
CA ASP A 151 33.68 -14.89 -30.84
C ASP A 151 32.15 -14.94 -30.86
N ASP A 152 31.51 -15.45 -29.79
CA ASP A 152 30.05 -15.59 -29.71
C ASP A 152 29.38 -14.23 -29.48
N LYS A 153 28.31 -13.98 -30.26
CA LYS A 153 27.45 -12.80 -30.12
C LYS A 153 25.99 -13.20 -29.99
N SER A 154 25.34 -12.68 -28.96
CA SER A 154 23.92 -12.91 -28.68
C SER A 154 23.20 -11.60 -28.38
N GLU A 155 21.88 -11.59 -28.59
CA GLU A 155 21.04 -10.48 -28.14
C GLU A 155 20.51 -10.75 -26.74
N GLY A 156 20.45 -9.70 -25.93
CA GLY A 156 19.85 -9.70 -24.61
C GLY A 156 18.84 -8.57 -24.46
N GLU A 157 17.78 -8.85 -23.70
CA GLU A 157 16.83 -7.85 -23.24
C GLU A 157 16.66 -8.01 -21.73
N VAL A 158 16.64 -6.89 -21.02
CA VAL A 158 16.27 -6.80 -19.60
C VAL A 158 15.11 -5.82 -19.48
N SER A 159 14.14 -6.13 -18.64
CA SER A 159 13.02 -5.24 -18.35
C SER A 159 12.60 -5.31 -16.88
N MET A 160 11.66 -4.46 -16.45
CA MET A 160 11.13 -4.53 -15.09
C MET A 160 10.47 -5.90 -14.85
N ASN A 161 10.84 -6.55 -13.74
CA ASN A 161 10.52 -7.95 -13.42
C ASN A 161 11.08 -9.04 -14.38
N ASN A 162 11.87 -8.70 -15.41
CA ASN A 162 12.45 -9.66 -16.37
C ASN A 162 13.98 -9.54 -16.43
N ILE A 163 14.69 -10.48 -15.78
CA ILE A 163 16.15 -10.46 -15.63
C ILE A 163 16.84 -11.07 -16.85
N TYR A 164 17.98 -10.50 -17.26
CA TYR A 164 18.89 -11.18 -18.18
C TYR A 164 19.98 -11.91 -17.38
N SER A 165 20.37 -13.11 -17.80
CA SER A 165 21.37 -13.93 -17.12
C SER A 165 22.37 -14.51 -18.12
N HIS A 166 23.66 -14.30 -17.89
CA HIS A 166 24.74 -14.84 -18.72
C HIS A 166 25.93 -15.28 -17.86
N ARG A 167 26.44 -16.49 -18.11
CA ARG A 167 27.36 -17.19 -17.20
C ARG A 167 26.82 -17.19 -15.75
N SER A 168 27.58 -16.66 -14.79
CA SER A 168 27.17 -16.45 -13.39
C SER A 168 26.59 -15.06 -13.10
N TYR A 169 26.56 -14.16 -14.09
CA TYR A 169 26.16 -12.76 -13.94
C TYR A 169 24.69 -12.58 -14.31
N ARG A 170 23.99 -11.74 -13.54
CA ARG A 170 22.60 -11.38 -13.78
C ARG A 170 22.48 -9.87 -13.85
N LEU A 171 21.72 -9.38 -14.83
CA LEU A 171 21.57 -7.96 -15.15
C LEU A 171 20.12 -7.53 -14.90
N TYR A 172 19.96 -6.33 -14.33
CA TYR A 172 18.69 -5.77 -13.88
C TYR A 172 18.57 -4.32 -14.34
N GLN A 173 17.42 -3.91 -14.88
CA GLN A 173 17.17 -2.50 -15.20
C GLN A 173 17.10 -1.70 -13.89
N SER A 174 17.99 -0.73 -13.68
CA SER A 174 18.01 0.09 -12.46
C SER A 174 17.61 1.54 -12.73
N SER A 175 18.32 2.23 -13.63
CA SER A 175 18.03 3.62 -14.03
C SER A 175 18.44 3.88 -15.48
N TYR A 176 18.29 5.11 -15.97
CA TYR A 176 18.54 5.49 -17.35
C TYR A 176 18.92 6.97 -17.46
N ASP A 177 19.57 7.35 -18.55
CA ASP A 177 19.97 8.74 -18.82
C ASP A 177 18.75 9.55 -19.27
N GLU A 178 18.62 10.80 -18.80
CA GLU A 178 17.53 11.71 -19.19
C GLU A 178 17.47 11.96 -20.71
N ASP A 179 18.59 11.80 -21.45
CA ASP A 179 18.61 11.91 -22.91
C ASP A 179 18.11 10.66 -23.65
N GLY A 180 17.77 9.59 -22.93
CA GLY A 180 17.24 8.33 -23.44
C GLY A 180 18.25 7.46 -24.20
N LYS A 181 19.55 7.81 -24.18
CA LYS A 181 20.61 7.08 -24.93
C LYS A 181 21.56 6.29 -24.04
N GLY A 182 21.41 6.37 -22.73
CA GLY A 182 22.12 5.53 -21.77
C GLY A 182 21.15 4.80 -20.84
N SER A 183 21.59 3.66 -20.35
CA SER A 183 20.87 2.79 -19.41
C SER A 183 21.85 2.28 -18.37
N VAL A 184 21.46 2.32 -17.10
CA VAL A 184 22.25 1.77 -16.00
C VAL A 184 21.63 0.44 -15.57
N LEU A 185 22.40 -0.63 -15.74
CA LEU A 185 22.03 -1.96 -15.31
C LEU A 185 22.75 -2.28 -13.99
N ALA A 186 22.00 -2.74 -12.99
CA ALA A 186 22.62 -3.36 -11.82
C ALA A 186 23.10 -4.76 -12.18
N ILE A 187 24.23 -5.17 -11.61
CA ILE A 187 24.87 -6.47 -11.79
C ILE A 187 24.88 -7.19 -10.45
N ASN A 188 24.46 -8.46 -10.43
CA ASN A 188 24.72 -9.35 -9.31
C ASN A 188 25.09 -10.77 -9.76
N ALA A 189 26.29 -11.21 -9.37
CA ALA A 189 26.75 -12.59 -9.49
C ALA A 189 26.93 -13.22 -8.11
N ASP A 190 26.05 -14.16 -7.74
CA ASP A 190 26.15 -14.98 -6.53
C ASP A 190 25.89 -16.45 -6.87
N PRO A 191 26.95 -17.23 -7.22
CA PRO A 191 26.81 -18.61 -7.66
C PRO A 191 26.67 -19.62 -6.50
N TYR A 192 26.89 -19.22 -5.24
CA TYR A 192 26.94 -20.14 -4.09
C TYR A 192 25.93 -19.82 -3.00
N GLY A 193 25.77 -18.54 -2.64
CA GLY A 193 24.85 -18.10 -1.60
C GLY A 193 23.39 -18.29 -1.99
N ILE A 194 22.98 -17.82 -3.18
CA ILE A 194 21.61 -18.00 -3.69
C ILE A 194 21.15 -19.48 -3.68
N PRO A 195 21.86 -20.46 -4.29
CA PRO A 195 21.42 -21.86 -4.26
C PRO A 195 21.30 -22.44 -2.86
N VAL A 196 22.21 -22.09 -1.94
CA VAL A 196 22.16 -22.57 -0.54
C VAL A 196 21.02 -21.90 0.22
N THR A 197 20.86 -20.58 0.15
CA THR A 197 19.73 -19.86 0.76
C THR A 197 18.39 -20.37 0.23
N TYR A 198 18.25 -20.60 -1.08
CA TYR A 198 17.02 -21.15 -1.67
C TYR A 198 16.75 -22.60 -1.24
N THR A 199 17.79 -23.42 -1.06
CA THR A 199 17.65 -24.76 -0.46
C THR A 199 17.15 -24.67 0.99
N GLY A 200 17.68 -23.72 1.76
CA GLY A 200 17.21 -23.39 3.10
C GLY A 200 15.75 -22.93 3.12
N TYR A 201 15.36 -22.03 2.21
CA TYR A 201 13.99 -21.57 2.05
C TYR A 201 13.02 -22.70 1.65
N ALA A 202 13.40 -23.61 0.76
CA ALA A 202 12.58 -24.77 0.40
C ALA A 202 12.33 -25.68 1.62
N LEU A 203 13.37 -25.90 2.44
CA LEU A 203 13.23 -26.64 3.70
C LEU A 203 12.38 -25.88 4.74
N LEU A 204 12.48 -24.55 4.80
CA LEU A 204 11.63 -23.69 5.64
C LEU A 204 10.16 -23.82 5.24
N PHE A 205 9.85 -23.74 3.94
CA PHE A 205 8.52 -23.91 3.40
C PHE A 205 7.93 -25.28 3.77
N ILE A 206 8.64 -26.37 3.43
CA ILE A 206 8.19 -27.74 3.70
C ILE A 206 8.00 -27.99 5.21
N SER A 207 8.91 -27.51 6.06
CA SER A 207 8.83 -27.72 7.51
C SER A 207 7.71 -26.91 8.18
N LEU A 208 7.43 -25.69 7.72
CA LEU A 208 6.28 -24.89 8.17
C LEU A 208 4.94 -25.50 7.77
N VAL A 209 4.81 -26.07 6.55
CA VAL A 209 3.64 -26.90 6.17
C VAL A 209 3.55 -28.11 7.11
N TRP A 210 4.62 -28.89 7.23
CA TRP A 210 4.65 -30.14 7.99
C TRP A 210 4.27 -29.93 9.46
N MET A 211 4.71 -28.84 10.08
CA MET A 211 4.35 -28.47 11.46
C MET A 211 2.84 -28.38 11.70
N LEU A 212 2.05 -27.98 10.70
CA LEU A 212 0.58 -27.89 10.82
C LEU A 212 -0.11 -29.25 10.73
N PHE A 213 0.50 -30.23 10.05
CA PHE A 213 -0.07 -31.56 9.83
C PHE A 213 0.52 -32.67 10.74
N ASP A 214 1.70 -32.44 11.34
CA ASP A 214 2.42 -33.42 12.18
C ASP A 214 1.51 -33.97 13.31
N PRO A 215 1.20 -35.28 13.31
CA PRO A 215 0.32 -35.89 14.32
C PRO A 215 0.92 -35.90 15.73
N LYS A 216 2.23 -35.72 15.86
CA LYS A 216 2.98 -35.62 17.13
C LYS A 216 3.24 -34.15 17.51
N GLY A 217 3.02 -33.20 16.60
CA GLY A 217 3.26 -31.77 16.75
C GLY A 217 2.39 -31.06 17.80
N GLY A 218 2.80 -29.85 18.20
CA GLY A 218 2.10 -29.05 19.22
C GLY A 218 0.72 -28.57 18.77
N TYR A 219 0.61 -28.12 17.53
CA TYR A 219 -0.65 -27.63 16.93
C TYR A 219 -1.73 -28.72 16.86
N ARG A 220 -1.40 -29.92 16.38
CA ARG A 220 -2.35 -31.03 16.27
C ARG A 220 -2.84 -31.55 17.64
N LYS A 221 -2.06 -31.32 18.71
CA LYS A 221 -2.46 -31.58 20.10
C LYS A 221 -3.42 -30.50 20.63
N LEU A 222 -3.17 -29.22 20.35
CA LEU A 222 -4.08 -28.12 20.69
C LEU A 222 -5.48 -28.31 20.07
N LEU A 223 -5.53 -28.65 18.78
CA LEU A 223 -6.79 -28.94 18.05
C LEU A 223 -7.59 -30.13 18.60
N LYS A 224 -6.97 -31.00 19.41
CA LYS A 224 -7.64 -32.14 20.07
C LYS A 224 -7.98 -31.88 21.55
N SER A 225 -7.65 -30.70 22.09
CA SER A 225 -7.83 -30.41 23.52
C SER A 225 -9.30 -30.38 23.94
N PRO A 226 -9.68 -30.94 25.10
CA PRO A 226 -11.06 -30.95 25.58
C PRO A 226 -11.57 -29.56 26.00
N LEU A 227 -10.66 -28.60 26.24
CA LEU A 227 -11.00 -27.20 26.53
C LEU A 227 -11.79 -26.58 25.36
N LEU A 228 -11.45 -26.91 24.10
CA LEU A 228 -12.21 -26.47 22.92
C LEU A 228 -13.65 -27.01 22.86
N LYS A 229 -13.98 -28.06 23.63
CA LYS A 229 -15.31 -28.69 23.64
C LYS A 229 -16.21 -28.16 24.78
N LYS A 230 -15.65 -27.51 25.79
CA LYS A 230 -16.42 -26.88 26.87
C LYS A 230 -16.64 -25.40 26.54
N GLY A 231 -17.71 -25.09 25.81
CA GLY A 231 -18.08 -23.72 25.44
C GLY A 231 -18.58 -22.90 26.63
N ALA A 232 -17.70 -22.56 27.57
CA ALA A 232 -18.03 -21.96 28.87
C ALA A 232 -17.58 -20.50 29.04
N LEU A 233 -17.21 -19.82 27.95
CA LEU A 233 -16.68 -18.45 27.87
C LEU A 233 -17.70 -17.39 28.38
N MET A 234 -17.88 -17.29 29.70
CA MET A 234 -18.90 -16.48 30.37
C MET A 234 -18.32 -15.87 31.65
N THR A 235 -18.50 -14.55 31.85
CA THR A 235 -17.70 -13.66 32.73
C THR A 235 -16.33 -13.32 32.14
N ALA A 236 -15.97 -12.06 31.90
CA ALA A 236 -16.72 -10.79 31.92
C ALA A 236 -16.52 -10.10 30.53
N LEU A 237 -16.30 -8.80 30.29
CA LEU A 237 -16.22 -7.52 31.01
C LEU A 237 -16.58 -6.47 29.91
N ILE A 238 -17.43 -5.44 30.03
CA ILE A 238 -17.73 -4.45 31.09
C ILE A 238 -16.65 -3.36 31.23
N LEU A 239 -17.08 -2.10 31.05
CA LEU A 239 -16.37 -0.83 31.33
C LEU A 239 -15.00 -0.57 30.66
N SER A 240 -15.01 0.22 29.60
CA SER A 240 -14.90 1.69 29.77
C SER A 240 -15.68 2.40 28.65
N MET A 241 -15.92 3.72 28.77
CA MET A 241 -16.93 4.45 27.97
C MET A 241 -16.32 5.39 26.93
N GLY A 242 -17.10 5.66 25.88
CA GLY A 242 -16.93 6.80 24.98
C GLY A 242 -18.27 7.15 24.33
N ASN A 243 -18.88 8.26 24.73
CA ASN A 243 -20.10 8.77 24.09
C ASN A 243 -19.74 9.54 22.82
N ILE A 244 -20.46 9.28 21.72
CA ILE A 244 -20.49 10.16 20.55
C ILE A 244 -21.95 10.42 20.21
N GLN A 245 -22.39 11.66 20.39
CA GLN A 245 -23.69 12.11 19.90
C GLN A 245 -23.60 12.32 18.39
N THR A 246 -24.51 11.72 17.64
CA THR A 246 -24.70 12.03 16.21
C THR A 246 -25.41 13.38 16.08
N LEU A 247 -24.64 14.46 15.97
CA LEU A 247 -25.15 15.77 15.59
C LEU A 247 -25.64 15.71 14.13
N HIS A 248 -26.96 15.64 13.95
CA HIS A 248 -27.59 16.03 12.70
C HIS A 248 -27.61 17.56 12.64
N ALA A 249 -26.76 18.14 11.80
CA ALA A 249 -26.86 19.54 11.42
C ALA A 249 -27.83 19.67 10.24
N GLU A 250 -28.99 20.29 10.46
CA GLU A 250 -29.82 20.77 9.36
C GLU A 250 -29.06 21.89 8.61
N SER A 251 -29.03 21.81 7.28
CA SER A 251 -28.42 22.83 6.43
C SER A 251 -29.51 23.68 5.78
N ALA A 252 -29.69 24.91 6.29
CA ALA A 252 -30.60 25.88 5.71
C ALA A 252 -29.84 26.83 4.77
N THR A 253 -29.93 26.62 3.46
CA THR A 253 -29.24 27.44 2.45
C THR A 253 -30.04 27.52 1.14
N GLY A 254 -30.56 28.72 0.83
CA GLY A 254 -31.33 28.99 -0.40
C GLY A 254 -30.54 29.62 -1.56
N ASN A 255 -29.27 29.98 -1.36
CA ASN A 255 -28.56 30.88 -2.29
C ASN A 255 -27.64 30.17 -3.31
N LEU A 256 -27.01 29.03 -2.97
CA LEU A 256 -26.06 28.35 -3.88
C LEU A 256 -26.72 27.63 -5.06
N GLN A 257 -28.04 27.41 -5.03
CA GLN A 257 -28.75 26.64 -6.05
C GLN A 257 -28.72 27.30 -7.45
N ASN A 258 -28.42 28.61 -7.50
CA ASN A 258 -28.24 29.39 -8.73
C ASN A 258 -26.76 29.52 -9.16
N ALA A 259 -25.81 28.95 -8.39
CA ALA A 259 -24.35 29.04 -8.62
C ALA A 259 -23.72 27.68 -8.97
N VAL A 260 -24.52 26.78 -9.55
CA VAL A 260 -24.14 25.43 -10.00
C VAL A 260 -24.92 25.05 -11.25
N LEU A 261 -24.50 24.00 -11.94
CA LEU A 261 -25.35 23.42 -13.00
C LEU A 261 -26.55 22.64 -12.40
N PRO A 262 -27.70 22.61 -13.09
CA PRO A 262 -28.81 21.73 -12.74
C PRO A 262 -28.35 20.26 -12.68
N LYS A 263 -28.91 19.46 -11.77
CA LYS A 263 -28.40 18.13 -11.43
C LYS A 263 -28.19 17.20 -12.64
N GLU A 264 -29.15 17.13 -13.56
CA GLU A 264 -29.03 16.30 -14.78
C GLU A 264 -27.94 16.77 -15.74
N THR A 265 -27.68 18.08 -15.77
CA THR A 265 -26.64 18.71 -16.61
C THR A 265 -25.26 18.55 -15.97
N ALA A 266 -25.19 18.59 -14.64
CA ALA A 266 -23.99 18.22 -13.88
C ALA A 266 -23.67 16.72 -14.00
N GLU A 267 -24.67 15.83 -14.02
CA GLU A 267 -24.45 14.40 -14.24
C GLU A 267 -23.87 14.11 -15.64
N LYS A 268 -24.36 14.79 -16.69
CA LYS A 268 -23.79 14.70 -18.05
C LYS A 268 -22.36 15.24 -18.13
N PHE A 269 -22.00 16.24 -17.32
CA PHE A 269 -20.61 16.66 -17.15
C PHE A 269 -19.77 15.56 -16.47
N GLY A 270 -20.31 14.92 -15.42
CA GLY A 270 -19.71 13.78 -14.72
C GLY A 270 -19.58 12.49 -15.55
N GLU A 271 -20.31 12.37 -16.66
CA GLU A 271 -20.20 11.28 -17.64
C GLU A 271 -19.03 11.44 -18.64
N LEU A 272 -18.42 12.62 -18.73
CA LEU A 272 -17.23 12.82 -19.55
C LEU A 272 -16.02 12.10 -18.93
N HIS A 273 -15.03 11.78 -19.76
CA HIS A 273 -13.75 11.26 -19.31
C HIS A 273 -12.74 12.38 -19.03
N ILE A 274 -11.81 12.12 -18.12
CA ILE A 274 -10.72 13.02 -17.73
C ILE A 274 -9.45 12.20 -17.46
N LEU A 275 -8.28 12.76 -17.79
CA LEU A 275 -6.99 12.26 -17.31
C LEU A 275 -6.74 12.81 -15.90
N TYR A 276 -6.81 11.94 -14.89
CA TYR A 276 -6.60 12.28 -13.48
C TYR A 276 -5.87 11.14 -12.76
N ASN A 277 -4.86 11.47 -11.95
CA ASN A 277 -3.94 10.50 -11.30
C ASN A 277 -3.39 9.46 -12.30
N ASP A 278 -2.90 9.95 -13.44
CA ASP A 278 -2.35 9.20 -14.58
C ASP A 278 -3.22 8.03 -15.10
N ARG A 279 -4.54 8.13 -14.93
CA ARG A 279 -5.52 7.22 -15.54
C ARG A 279 -6.65 8.01 -16.19
N ILE A 280 -7.25 7.45 -17.25
CA ILE A 280 -8.51 7.96 -17.80
C ILE A 280 -9.67 7.42 -16.95
N CYS A 281 -10.43 8.33 -16.34
CA CYS A 281 -11.58 8.03 -15.48
C CYS A 281 -12.78 8.95 -15.79
N PRO A 282 -13.99 8.71 -15.25
CA PRO A 282 -15.09 9.66 -15.33
C PRO A 282 -14.77 10.95 -14.55
N VAL A 283 -15.26 12.09 -15.03
CA VAL A 283 -15.21 13.40 -14.32
C VAL A 283 -15.87 13.31 -12.95
N GLN A 284 -16.86 12.42 -12.76
CA GLN A 284 -17.41 12.11 -11.44
C GLN A 284 -16.35 11.65 -10.41
N THR A 285 -15.33 10.87 -10.81
CA THR A 285 -14.26 10.43 -9.89
C THR A 285 -13.45 11.63 -9.40
N PHE A 286 -13.02 12.49 -10.34
CA PHE A 286 -12.31 13.73 -10.01
C PHE A 286 -13.17 14.68 -9.16
N ALA A 287 -14.46 14.82 -9.46
CA ALA A 287 -15.39 15.65 -8.68
C ALA A 287 -15.53 15.17 -7.22
N LEU A 288 -15.66 13.85 -7.02
CA LEU A 288 -15.76 13.24 -5.69
C LEU A 288 -14.47 13.41 -4.89
N ASP A 289 -13.31 13.22 -5.51
CA ASP A 289 -12.02 13.41 -4.84
C ASP A 289 -11.70 14.88 -4.57
N PHE A 290 -12.03 15.80 -5.47
CA PHE A 290 -11.92 17.25 -5.25
C PHE A 290 -12.74 17.68 -4.01
N CYS A 291 -14.01 17.27 -3.95
CA CYS A 291 -14.90 17.56 -2.82
C CYS A 291 -14.37 16.92 -1.52
N LYS A 292 -13.88 15.68 -1.59
CA LYS A 292 -13.32 14.98 -0.42
C LYS A 292 -11.99 15.58 0.06
N LYS A 293 -11.06 15.93 -0.83
CA LYS A 293 -9.73 16.47 -0.46
C LYS A 293 -9.86 17.88 0.14
N ILE A 294 -10.72 18.73 -0.41
CA ILE A 294 -10.88 20.12 0.06
C ILE A 294 -11.83 20.21 1.27
N TYR A 295 -13.08 19.77 1.12
CA TYR A 295 -14.15 19.91 2.13
C TYR A 295 -14.27 18.70 3.08
N GLY A 296 -13.87 17.50 2.66
CA GLY A 296 -13.89 16.30 3.51
C GLY A 296 -15.13 15.41 3.38
N ALA A 297 -16.04 15.70 2.43
CA ALA A 297 -17.24 14.91 2.16
C ALA A 297 -17.42 14.64 0.66
N ARG A 298 -18.41 13.82 0.29
CA ARG A 298 -18.78 13.52 -1.11
C ARG A 298 -19.89 14.43 -1.68
N SER A 299 -20.41 15.35 -0.88
CA SER A 299 -21.49 16.28 -1.21
C SER A 299 -21.40 17.52 -0.31
N TYR A 300 -22.02 18.63 -0.74
CA TYR A 300 -22.00 19.91 -0.02
C TYR A 300 -23.41 20.51 0.02
N GLN A 301 -23.97 20.76 1.21
CA GLN A 301 -25.30 21.37 1.39
C GLN A 301 -26.41 20.75 0.50
N GLY A 302 -26.38 19.42 0.28
CA GLY A 302 -27.31 18.69 -0.59
C GLY A 302 -26.96 18.63 -2.09
N LEU A 303 -25.98 19.42 -2.54
CA LEU A 303 -25.44 19.39 -3.90
C LEU A 303 -24.56 18.16 -4.13
N THR A 304 -24.62 17.59 -5.34
CA THR A 304 -23.72 16.48 -5.73
C THR A 304 -22.31 16.98 -6.01
N ALA A 305 -21.32 16.08 -6.00
CA ALA A 305 -19.93 16.44 -6.27
C ALA A 305 -19.73 17.10 -7.65
N GLU A 306 -20.48 16.66 -8.66
CA GLU A 306 -20.46 17.22 -10.02
C GLU A 306 -21.07 18.63 -10.07
N GLN A 307 -22.08 18.92 -9.24
CA GLN A 307 -22.62 20.26 -9.07
C GLN A 307 -21.63 21.18 -8.37
N VAL A 308 -20.91 20.69 -7.36
CA VAL A 308 -19.82 21.43 -6.70
C VAL A 308 -18.68 21.72 -7.68
N LEU A 309 -18.21 20.71 -8.43
CA LEU A 309 -17.12 20.86 -9.40
C LEU A 309 -17.50 21.85 -10.52
N SER A 310 -18.69 21.72 -11.10
CA SER A 310 -19.18 22.67 -12.11
C SER A 310 -19.44 24.07 -11.52
N GLY A 311 -19.80 24.16 -10.24
CA GLY A 311 -19.82 25.39 -9.46
C GLY A 311 -18.47 26.11 -9.47
N TRP A 312 -17.39 25.42 -9.12
CA TRP A 312 -16.03 25.99 -9.16
C TRP A 312 -15.56 26.36 -10.57
N VAL A 313 -15.89 25.56 -11.59
CA VAL A 313 -15.47 25.80 -12.99
C VAL A 313 -16.20 26.99 -13.63
N PHE A 314 -17.52 27.11 -13.48
CA PHE A 314 -18.31 28.15 -14.18
C PHE A 314 -18.66 29.36 -13.31
N TYR A 315 -18.77 29.17 -11.98
CA TYR A 315 -19.19 30.17 -10.99
C TYR A 315 -18.11 30.42 -9.92
N GLY A 316 -16.84 30.15 -10.23
CA GLY A 316 -15.72 30.16 -9.29
C GLY A 316 -15.49 31.46 -8.50
N ASN A 317 -16.05 32.61 -8.94
CA ASN A 317 -16.00 33.86 -8.18
C ASN A 317 -17.04 33.93 -7.05
N THR A 318 -18.19 33.25 -7.21
CA THR A 318 -19.16 33.04 -6.12
C THR A 318 -18.57 32.07 -5.11
N TRP A 319 -18.09 30.91 -5.60
CA TRP A 319 -17.50 29.86 -4.76
C TRP A 319 -16.24 30.29 -4.02
N ALA A 320 -15.45 31.24 -4.53
CA ALA A 320 -14.31 31.82 -3.81
C ALA A 320 -14.67 32.49 -2.47
N ASN A 321 -15.95 32.86 -2.26
CA ASN A 321 -16.46 33.42 -1.01
C ASN A 321 -17.11 32.36 -0.10
N GLU A 322 -17.41 31.16 -0.61
CA GLU A 322 -18.08 30.10 0.18
C GLU A 322 -17.08 29.43 1.13
N PRO A 323 -17.44 29.18 2.42
CA PRO A 323 -16.59 28.45 3.36
C PRO A 323 -16.56 26.95 3.01
N PHE A 324 -15.72 26.60 2.04
CA PHE A 324 -15.58 25.26 1.48
C PHE A 324 -14.26 24.57 1.88
N ILE A 325 -13.21 25.33 2.20
CA ILE A 325 -11.87 24.79 2.50
C ILE A 325 -11.81 24.34 3.97
N LYS A 326 -11.80 23.02 4.22
CA LYS A 326 -11.76 22.48 5.58
C LYS A 326 -10.38 22.65 6.22
N ILE A 327 -10.31 23.34 7.36
CA ILE A 327 -9.08 23.59 8.12
C ILE A 327 -8.99 22.62 9.31
N LYS A 328 -8.04 21.67 9.25
CA LYS A 328 -7.72 20.72 10.33
C LYS A 328 -7.39 21.47 11.63
N SER A 329 -7.62 20.88 12.80
CA SER A 329 -7.11 21.43 14.06
C SER A 329 -5.58 21.37 14.11
N GLY A 330 -4.92 22.48 14.41
CA GLY A 330 -3.46 22.60 14.43
C GLY A 330 -3.00 23.99 14.88
N GLU A 331 -1.69 24.16 15.02
CA GLU A 331 -1.06 25.33 15.66
C GLU A 331 -1.27 26.63 14.85
N MET A 332 -1.19 26.57 13.52
CA MET A 332 -1.48 27.71 12.63
C MET A 332 -2.94 28.14 12.70
N LYS A 333 -3.88 27.18 12.76
CA LYS A 333 -5.32 27.49 12.90
C LYS A 333 -5.60 28.28 14.18
N THR A 334 -4.98 27.89 15.29
CA THR A 334 -5.11 28.60 16.57
C THR A 334 -4.43 29.96 16.55
N ALA A 335 -3.21 30.06 16.03
CA ALA A 335 -2.45 31.31 15.98
C ALA A 335 -3.10 32.38 15.06
N MET A 336 -3.67 31.96 13.93
CA MET A 336 -4.35 32.85 12.96
C MET A 336 -5.87 32.93 13.17
N ASN A 337 -6.40 32.33 14.25
CA ASN A 337 -7.83 32.28 14.60
C ASN A 337 -8.75 31.85 13.43
N LEU A 338 -8.34 30.82 12.67
CA LEU A 338 -9.04 30.37 11.46
C LEU A 338 -10.25 29.46 11.78
N PRO A 339 -11.36 29.59 11.04
CA PRO A 339 -12.57 28.78 11.23
C PRO A 339 -12.37 27.30 10.83
N ASP A 340 -13.35 26.44 11.16
CA ASP A 340 -13.39 25.03 10.70
C ASP A 340 -13.44 24.90 9.17
N TYR A 341 -14.11 25.83 8.51
CA TYR A 341 -14.15 25.95 7.06
C TYR A 341 -13.91 27.41 6.67
N ALA A 342 -12.89 27.65 5.86
CA ALA A 342 -12.52 28.97 5.36
C ALA A 342 -12.95 29.11 3.88
N SER A 343 -13.15 30.36 3.43
CA SER A 343 -13.34 30.64 2.00
C SER A 343 -11.99 30.81 1.32
N LEU A 344 -11.96 30.72 -0.02
CA LEU A 344 -10.72 30.92 -0.78
C LEU A 344 -10.17 32.32 -0.52
N ASN A 345 -11.06 33.33 -0.53
CA ASN A 345 -10.71 34.73 -0.31
C ASN A 345 -10.20 35.03 1.12
N THR A 346 -10.41 34.15 2.11
CA THR A 346 -9.78 34.28 3.44
C THR A 346 -8.24 34.34 3.37
N PHE A 347 -7.64 33.73 2.34
CA PHE A 347 -6.18 33.63 2.19
C PHE A 347 -5.58 34.68 1.23
N PHE A 348 -6.38 35.62 0.71
CA PHE A 348 -5.92 36.64 -0.24
C PHE A 348 -6.34 38.05 0.22
N ASN A 349 -5.44 38.76 0.92
CA ASN A 349 -5.64 40.15 1.31
C ASN A 349 -4.57 41.06 0.66
N ARG A 350 -5.03 41.98 -0.19
CA ARG A 350 -4.17 42.97 -0.88
C ARG A 350 -3.45 43.92 0.07
N GLU A 351 -4.03 44.22 1.23
CA GLU A 351 -3.43 45.10 2.25
C GLU A 351 -2.30 44.39 3.03
N MET A 352 -2.29 43.05 3.05
CA MET A 352 -1.26 42.23 3.69
C MET A 352 -0.31 41.57 2.66
N GLY A 353 -0.04 42.27 1.55
CA GLY A 353 0.91 41.82 0.52
C GLY A 353 0.40 40.74 -0.45
N GLY A 354 -0.88 40.36 -0.39
CA GLY A 354 -1.49 39.40 -1.31
C GLY A 354 -1.80 38.06 -0.64
N TYR A 355 -0.98 37.03 -0.88
CA TYR A 355 -1.25 35.67 -0.42
C TYR A 355 -0.79 35.47 1.03
N THR A 356 -1.74 35.41 1.97
CA THR A 356 -1.49 35.65 3.40
C THR A 356 -0.74 34.52 4.12
N ILE A 357 -0.56 33.37 3.48
CA ILE A 357 0.18 32.22 4.04
C ILE A 357 1.45 31.88 3.25
N GLY A 358 1.72 32.56 2.14
CA GLY A 358 2.79 32.21 1.20
C GLY A 358 4.20 32.23 1.79
N GLN A 359 4.46 33.12 2.76
CA GLN A 359 5.75 33.14 3.47
C GLN A 359 5.99 31.82 4.23
N TYR A 360 5.01 31.36 5.02
CA TYR A 360 5.13 30.12 5.81
C TYR A 360 5.24 28.87 4.94
N VAL A 361 4.62 28.89 3.76
CA VAL A 361 4.75 27.85 2.74
C VAL A 361 6.18 27.84 2.16
N GLN A 362 6.75 29.02 1.86
CA GLN A 362 8.13 29.13 1.41
C GLN A 362 9.13 28.71 2.51
N GLU A 363 8.87 29.06 3.78
CA GLU A 363 9.67 28.65 4.93
C GLU A 363 9.61 27.13 5.17
N TYR A 364 8.46 26.48 4.91
CA TYR A 364 8.32 25.02 4.91
C TYR A 364 9.22 24.37 3.85
N TYR A 365 9.13 24.81 2.59
CA TYR A 365 9.96 24.27 1.50
C TYR A 365 11.45 24.60 1.65
N ASN A 366 11.80 25.67 2.37
CA ASN A 366 13.18 25.99 2.78
C ASN A 366 13.68 25.14 3.97
N GLY A 367 12.85 24.26 4.54
CA GLY A 367 13.25 23.24 5.52
C GLY A 367 12.59 23.33 6.90
N GLN A 368 11.72 24.30 7.18
CA GLN A 368 11.02 24.38 8.47
C GLN A 368 9.85 23.39 8.53
N GLN A 369 10.11 22.19 9.06
CA GLN A 369 9.11 21.11 9.17
C GLN A 369 8.44 21.03 10.56
N ASP A 370 8.13 22.17 11.18
CA ASP A 370 7.25 22.18 12.35
C ASP A 370 5.77 21.99 11.94
N LYS A 371 4.87 21.84 12.92
CA LYS A 371 3.45 21.60 12.65
C LYS A 371 2.70 22.84 12.14
N PHE A 372 3.21 24.06 12.38
CA PHE A 372 2.62 25.29 11.88
C PHE A 372 2.89 25.39 10.37
N HIS A 373 4.15 25.24 9.97
CA HIS A 373 4.61 25.26 8.59
C HIS A 373 4.03 24.07 7.79
N GLN A 374 4.00 22.87 8.38
CA GLN A 374 3.32 21.72 7.79
C GLN A 374 1.82 22.00 7.60
N GLN A 375 1.15 22.67 8.55
CA GLN A 375 -0.25 23.07 8.39
C GLN A 375 -0.44 24.14 7.30
N ALA A 376 0.52 25.06 7.11
CA ALA A 376 0.48 26.03 6.02
C ALA A 376 0.53 25.34 4.65
N ALA A 377 1.48 24.41 4.45
CA ALA A 377 1.58 23.61 3.22
C ALA A 377 0.33 22.73 2.97
N ASP A 378 -0.25 22.18 4.03
CA ASP A 378 -1.47 21.34 4.00
C ASP A 378 -2.74 22.14 3.61
N ILE A 379 -2.72 23.47 3.78
CA ILE A 379 -3.75 24.41 3.31
C ILE A 379 -3.44 24.91 1.90
N ASP A 380 -2.17 25.27 1.63
CA ASP A 380 -1.68 25.74 0.33
C ASP A 380 -1.96 24.72 -0.79
N GLY A 381 -1.67 23.44 -0.59
CA GLY A 381 -1.99 22.38 -1.56
C GLY A 381 -3.49 22.29 -1.90
N LYS A 382 -4.39 22.65 -0.97
CA LYS A 382 -5.84 22.74 -1.27
C LYS A 382 -6.17 23.98 -2.11
N ILE A 383 -5.50 25.10 -1.84
CA ILE A 383 -5.67 26.35 -2.57
C ILE A 383 -5.15 26.20 -4.00
N GLN A 384 -3.99 25.56 -4.19
CA GLN A 384 -3.44 25.21 -5.50
C GLN A 384 -4.42 24.37 -6.34
N ILE A 385 -4.98 23.29 -5.79
CA ILE A 385 -5.99 22.45 -6.47
C ILE A 385 -7.22 23.27 -6.91
N ILE A 386 -7.62 24.28 -6.13
CA ILE A 386 -8.72 25.19 -6.51
C ILE A 386 -8.30 26.16 -7.62
N MET A 387 -7.07 26.67 -7.61
CA MET A 387 -6.57 27.55 -8.66
C MET A 387 -6.40 26.82 -9.99
N GLU A 388 -5.74 25.66 -9.99
CA GLU A 388 -5.56 24.83 -11.20
C GLU A 388 -6.91 24.44 -11.83
N LEU A 389 -7.94 24.19 -11.02
CA LEU A 389 -9.30 23.95 -11.52
C LEU A 389 -9.94 25.21 -12.12
N ARG A 390 -9.81 26.37 -11.46
CA ARG A 390 -10.38 27.66 -11.93
C ARG A 390 -9.69 28.19 -13.19
N GLU A 391 -8.39 27.92 -13.34
CA GLU A 391 -7.61 28.17 -14.55
C GLU A 391 -7.87 27.13 -15.65
N GLY A 392 -8.48 25.98 -15.29
CA GLY A 392 -8.82 24.90 -16.20
C GLY A 392 -7.68 23.90 -16.46
N VAL A 393 -6.51 24.10 -15.88
CA VAL A 393 -5.32 23.22 -15.99
C VAL A 393 -5.65 21.77 -15.62
N SER A 394 -6.46 21.57 -14.56
CA SER A 394 -6.88 20.23 -14.14
C SER A 394 -7.88 19.57 -15.11
N LEU A 395 -8.54 20.31 -16.00
CA LEU A 395 -9.61 19.82 -16.87
C LEU A 395 -9.10 19.12 -18.14
N LYS A 396 -8.24 18.11 -17.97
CA LYS A 396 -7.67 17.30 -19.07
C LYS A 396 -8.70 16.34 -19.67
N VAL A 397 -9.71 16.89 -20.34
CA VAL A 397 -10.88 16.19 -20.89
C VAL A 397 -10.90 16.16 -22.42
N LEU A 398 -9.89 16.71 -23.10
CA LEU A 398 -9.86 16.90 -24.56
C LEU A 398 -8.76 16.03 -25.21
N PRO A 399 -9.06 14.78 -25.59
CA PRO A 399 -8.08 13.91 -26.24
C PRO A 399 -7.78 14.32 -27.68
N TYR A 400 -6.58 14.01 -28.14
CA TYR A 400 -6.20 13.96 -29.55
C TYR A 400 -5.20 12.81 -29.78
N THR A 401 -5.43 11.98 -30.81
CA THR A 401 -4.51 10.91 -31.23
C THR A 401 -3.66 11.39 -32.41
N PHE A 402 -2.34 11.40 -32.25
CA PHE A 402 -1.44 11.92 -33.27
C PHE A 402 -1.28 10.96 -34.45
N THR A 403 -1.56 11.44 -35.67
CA THR A 403 -1.41 10.65 -36.91
C THR A 403 0.03 10.57 -37.43
N LYS A 404 0.92 11.41 -36.90
CA LYS A 404 2.33 11.55 -37.33
C LYS A 404 3.24 11.76 -36.12
N ASN A 405 4.51 11.36 -36.23
CA ASN A 405 5.52 11.59 -35.19
C ASN A 405 5.76 13.11 -35.01
N VAL A 406 5.76 13.57 -33.76
CA VAL A 406 6.03 14.96 -33.36
C VAL A 406 7.43 15.01 -32.74
N LYS A 407 8.31 15.86 -33.27
CA LYS A 407 9.63 16.10 -32.69
C LYS A 407 9.47 16.73 -31.29
N ALA A 408 10.35 16.37 -30.36
CA ALA A 408 10.43 17.02 -29.06
C ALA A 408 10.70 18.53 -29.22
N THR A 409 10.14 19.30 -28.30
CA THR A 409 10.26 20.77 -28.20
C THR A 409 10.46 21.15 -26.73
N LYS A 410 10.68 22.44 -26.43
CA LYS A 410 10.81 22.91 -25.04
C LYS A 410 9.52 22.69 -24.22
N ASP A 411 8.36 22.69 -24.87
CA ASP A 411 7.05 22.59 -24.22
C ASP A 411 6.44 21.18 -24.25
N HIS A 412 6.95 20.27 -25.11
CA HIS A 412 6.38 18.93 -25.32
C HIS A 412 7.47 17.87 -25.60
N PRO A 413 7.38 16.66 -25.02
CA PRO A 413 8.28 15.54 -25.34
C PRO A 413 8.08 15.04 -26.78
N PHE A 414 8.90 14.09 -27.21
CA PHE A 414 8.69 13.39 -28.49
C PHE A 414 7.38 12.58 -28.43
N ILE A 415 6.49 12.77 -29.40
CA ILE A 415 5.21 12.04 -29.48
C ILE A 415 5.23 11.14 -30.71
N LYS A 416 4.87 9.87 -30.54
CA LYS A 416 4.83 8.87 -31.62
C LYS A 416 3.47 8.89 -32.32
N ALA A 417 3.44 8.58 -33.61
CA ALA A 417 2.21 8.31 -34.33
C ALA A 417 1.44 7.15 -33.67
N GLY A 418 0.13 7.31 -33.49
CA GLY A 418 -0.74 6.40 -32.75
C GLY A 418 -0.88 6.71 -31.25
N THR A 419 -0.03 7.58 -30.68
CA THR A 419 -0.16 7.99 -29.27
C THR A 419 -1.26 9.03 -29.08
N THR A 420 -2.08 8.85 -28.05
CA THR A 420 -3.08 9.83 -27.60
C THR A 420 -2.49 10.76 -26.54
N THR A 421 -2.91 12.02 -26.52
CA THR A 421 -2.65 12.96 -25.42
C THR A 421 -3.95 13.65 -25.01
N TRP A 422 -4.18 13.79 -23.71
CA TRP A 422 -5.36 14.44 -23.13
C TRP A 422 -5.01 15.86 -22.68
N PHE A 423 -5.53 16.85 -23.40
CA PHE A 423 -5.25 18.26 -23.18
C PHE A 423 -6.28 18.92 -22.25
N SER A 424 -5.81 19.90 -21.48
CA SER A 424 -6.64 20.92 -20.85
C SER A 424 -7.05 22.02 -21.85
N PRO A 425 -8.03 22.88 -21.54
CA PRO A 425 -8.44 23.98 -22.42
C PRO A 425 -7.39 25.09 -22.55
N VAL A 426 -6.42 25.14 -21.63
CA VAL A 426 -5.35 26.15 -21.55
C VAL A 426 -3.97 25.61 -21.93
N ASP A 427 -3.85 24.32 -22.22
CA ASP A 427 -2.59 23.72 -22.63
C ASP A 427 -2.07 24.33 -23.95
N LYS A 428 -0.75 24.51 -24.03
CA LYS A 428 -0.08 24.73 -25.31
C LYS A 428 -0.31 23.51 -26.20
N LEU A 429 -0.61 23.74 -27.48
CA LEU A 429 -0.89 22.67 -28.44
C LEU A 429 0.27 22.55 -29.43
N PRO A 430 0.83 21.35 -29.66
CA PRO A 430 1.82 21.12 -30.70
C PRO A 430 1.30 21.54 -32.08
N GLN A 431 2.20 22.05 -32.95
CA GLN A 431 1.86 22.39 -34.35
C GLN A 431 1.37 21.20 -35.18
N ALA A 432 1.57 19.96 -34.69
CA ALA A 432 1.07 18.74 -35.29
C ALA A 432 -0.41 18.43 -34.97
N VAL A 433 -1.05 19.17 -34.06
CA VAL A 433 -2.50 19.07 -33.82
C VAL A 433 -3.24 19.76 -34.97
N GLU A 434 -4.13 19.04 -35.64
CA GLU A 434 -4.90 19.56 -36.76
C GLU A 434 -5.71 20.82 -36.40
N GLN A 435 -5.75 21.79 -37.31
CA GLN A 435 -6.28 23.13 -37.05
C GLN A 435 -7.73 23.12 -36.53
N GLN A 436 -8.57 22.20 -37.00
CA GLN A 436 -9.95 22.05 -36.53
C GLN A 436 -10.01 21.56 -35.07
N HIS A 437 -9.19 20.57 -34.71
CA HIS A 437 -9.05 20.09 -33.34
C HIS A 437 -8.47 21.19 -32.42
N ALA A 438 -7.43 21.90 -32.87
CA ALA A 438 -6.83 22.99 -32.11
C ALA A 438 -7.80 24.17 -31.86
N LEU A 439 -8.65 24.48 -32.84
CA LEU A 439 -9.73 25.47 -32.68
C LEU A 439 -10.85 24.97 -31.76
N TYR A 440 -11.22 23.68 -31.81
CA TYR A 440 -12.18 23.11 -30.88
C TYR A 440 -11.68 23.17 -29.43
N ILE A 441 -10.46 22.68 -29.18
CA ILE A 441 -9.85 22.59 -27.84
C ILE A 441 -9.83 23.96 -27.15
N ARG A 442 -9.33 25.00 -27.84
CA ARG A 442 -9.20 26.35 -27.28
C ARG A 442 -10.53 27.06 -27.02
N ASN A 443 -11.56 26.79 -27.84
CA ASN A 443 -12.80 27.56 -27.80
C ASN A 443 -13.95 26.88 -27.05
N VAL A 444 -13.97 25.54 -26.95
CA VAL A 444 -15.15 24.80 -26.45
C VAL A 444 -15.55 25.19 -25.03
N PHE A 445 -14.58 25.38 -24.12
CA PHE A 445 -14.87 25.84 -22.75
C PHE A 445 -15.28 27.31 -22.68
N SER A 446 -14.78 28.17 -23.57
CA SER A 446 -15.21 29.58 -23.63
C SER A 446 -16.66 29.70 -24.12
N LEU A 447 -17.04 28.92 -25.14
CA LEU A 447 -18.42 28.85 -25.63
C LEU A 447 -19.37 28.28 -24.57
N LEU A 448 -18.96 27.18 -23.92
CA LEU A 448 -19.72 26.55 -22.83
C LEU A 448 -19.94 27.51 -21.65
N ASN A 449 -18.90 28.24 -21.22
CA ASN A 449 -18.99 29.24 -20.16
C ASN A 449 -19.96 30.39 -20.53
N GLY A 450 -19.99 30.78 -21.81
CA GLY A 450 -20.97 31.74 -22.33
C GLY A 450 -22.42 31.24 -22.22
N ASP A 451 -22.70 30.03 -22.70
CA ASP A 451 -24.05 29.44 -22.62
C ASP A 451 -24.49 29.13 -21.19
N VAL A 452 -23.57 28.72 -20.30
CA VAL A 452 -23.87 28.54 -18.86
C VAL A 452 -24.27 29.87 -18.23
N LYS A 453 -23.53 30.96 -18.48
CA LYS A 453 -23.85 32.30 -17.95
C LYS A 453 -25.12 32.90 -18.57
N ALA A 454 -25.47 32.52 -19.79
CA ALA A 454 -26.73 32.88 -20.43
C ALA A 454 -27.94 32.03 -19.97
N GLY A 455 -27.73 30.97 -19.18
CA GLY A 455 -28.79 30.05 -18.76
C GLY A 455 -29.27 29.09 -19.85
N ASN A 456 -28.51 28.91 -20.94
CA ASN A 456 -28.87 28.09 -22.11
C ASN A 456 -28.69 26.58 -21.86
N ILE A 457 -29.29 26.05 -20.80
CA ILE A 457 -29.09 24.68 -20.29
C ILE A 457 -29.28 23.60 -21.37
N SER A 458 -30.24 23.74 -22.30
CA SER A 458 -30.42 22.81 -23.42
C SER A 458 -29.20 22.71 -24.34
N ARG A 459 -28.50 23.84 -24.58
CA ARG A 459 -27.29 23.92 -25.41
C ARG A 459 -26.05 23.44 -24.66
N VAL A 460 -25.97 23.71 -23.35
CA VAL A 460 -24.96 23.13 -22.43
C VAL A 460 -25.04 21.59 -22.43
N ASN A 461 -26.25 21.03 -22.36
CA ASN A 461 -26.48 19.59 -22.49
C ASN A 461 -26.01 19.05 -23.86
N GLU A 462 -26.29 19.76 -24.95
CA GLU A 462 -25.86 19.38 -26.30
C GLU A 462 -24.32 19.41 -26.44
N PHE A 463 -23.66 20.40 -25.83
CA PHE A 463 -22.19 20.47 -25.78
C PHE A 463 -21.57 19.26 -25.07
N PHE A 464 -22.12 18.81 -23.93
CA PHE A 464 -21.61 17.61 -23.25
C PHE A 464 -21.80 16.34 -24.08
N VAL A 465 -22.95 16.18 -24.76
CA VAL A 465 -23.16 15.04 -25.69
C VAL A 465 -22.17 15.07 -26.86
N LYS A 466 -21.93 16.25 -27.46
CA LYS A 466 -20.94 16.43 -28.53
C LYS A 466 -19.51 16.20 -28.04
N MET A 467 -19.16 16.65 -26.83
CA MET A 467 -17.84 16.44 -26.23
C MET A 467 -17.58 14.97 -25.89
N LYS A 468 -18.59 14.24 -25.41
CA LYS A 468 -18.49 12.79 -25.18
C LYS A 468 -18.22 12.04 -26.49
N LYS A 469 -18.96 12.36 -27.56
CA LYS A 469 -18.71 11.80 -28.90
C LYS A 469 -17.34 12.21 -29.48
N TYR A 470 -16.87 13.42 -29.19
CA TYR A 470 -15.51 13.85 -29.53
C TYR A 470 -14.45 12.99 -28.81
N GLN A 471 -14.64 12.68 -27.52
CA GLN A 471 -13.77 11.78 -26.76
C GLN A 471 -13.76 10.36 -27.38
N GLU A 472 -14.93 9.80 -27.70
CA GLU A 472 -15.08 8.47 -28.30
C GLU A 472 -14.35 8.33 -29.64
N VAL A 473 -14.24 9.41 -30.44
CA VAL A 473 -13.54 9.40 -31.74
C VAL A 473 -12.06 9.77 -31.63
N SER A 474 -11.69 10.70 -30.75
CA SER A 474 -10.36 11.35 -30.76
C SER A 474 -9.34 10.76 -29.78
N SER A 475 -9.69 9.67 -29.08
CA SER A 475 -8.90 9.10 -27.98
C SER A 475 -8.18 7.79 -28.31
N GLY A 476 -8.47 7.18 -29.47
CA GLY A 476 -7.92 5.88 -29.85
C GLY A 476 -8.22 4.80 -28.79
N ASN A 477 -7.18 4.09 -28.36
CA ASN A 477 -7.30 3.01 -27.37
C ASN A 477 -7.30 3.47 -25.90
N SER A 478 -7.16 4.77 -25.62
CA SER A 478 -6.95 5.26 -24.24
C SER A 478 -8.20 5.30 -23.35
N LEU A 479 -9.40 5.06 -23.90
CA LEU A 479 -10.64 5.05 -23.11
C LEU A 479 -10.79 3.75 -22.29
N PRO A 480 -11.29 3.82 -21.06
CA PRO A 480 -11.64 2.63 -20.28
C PRO A 480 -12.77 1.86 -20.98
N THR A 481 -12.75 0.53 -20.88
CA THR A 481 -13.81 -0.31 -21.44
C THR A 481 -15.18 0.03 -20.82
N ALA A 482 -16.27 -0.22 -21.54
CA ALA A 482 -17.62 0.03 -21.03
C ALA A 482 -17.93 -0.70 -19.70
N THR A 483 -17.25 -1.81 -19.43
CA THR A 483 -17.32 -2.55 -18.15
C THR A 483 -16.56 -1.81 -17.04
N GLN A 484 -15.36 -1.28 -17.31
CA GLN A 484 -14.58 -0.47 -16.38
C GLN A 484 -15.30 0.84 -16.02
N TYR A 485 -15.80 1.57 -17.02
CA TYR A 485 -16.58 2.79 -16.80
C TYR A 485 -17.81 2.55 -15.90
N LYS A 486 -18.56 1.46 -16.16
CA LYS A 486 -19.70 1.08 -15.32
C LYS A 486 -19.28 0.65 -13.91
N ALA A 487 -18.19 -0.11 -13.77
CA ALA A 487 -17.66 -0.50 -12.47
C ALA A 487 -17.24 0.73 -11.64
N GLU A 488 -16.63 1.72 -12.27
CA GLU A 488 -16.21 2.96 -11.61
C GLU A 488 -17.41 3.79 -11.16
N ARG A 489 -18.42 4.01 -12.02
CA ARG A 489 -19.69 4.67 -11.64
C ARG A 489 -20.36 4.00 -10.43
N ILE A 490 -20.32 2.66 -10.32
CA ILE A 490 -20.88 1.92 -9.17
C ILE A 490 -20.02 2.08 -7.90
N ASN A 491 -18.69 1.95 -8.01
CA ASN A 491 -17.74 2.17 -6.90
C ASN A 491 -17.80 3.63 -6.38
N ASN A 492 -18.05 4.59 -7.27
CA ASN A 492 -18.25 5.99 -6.91
C ASN A 492 -19.57 6.20 -6.15
N ALA A 493 -20.67 5.60 -6.61
CA ALA A 493 -21.98 5.71 -5.95
C ALA A 493 -22.00 5.11 -4.53
N PHE A 494 -21.34 3.96 -4.31
CA PHE A 494 -21.40 3.23 -3.03
C PHE A 494 -20.11 3.39 -2.20
N PRO A 495 -20.13 4.11 -1.06
CA PRO A 495 -18.97 4.22 -0.17
C PRO A 495 -18.78 2.95 0.68
N PHE A 496 -18.39 1.85 0.04
CA PHE A 496 -18.28 0.51 0.63
C PHE A 496 -17.55 0.49 1.97
N ALA A 497 -16.31 1.00 2.05
CA ALA A 497 -15.53 0.99 3.30
C ALA A 497 -16.25 1.71 4.45
N THR A 498 -16.86 2.87 4.18
CA THR A 498 -17.61 3.66 5.18
C THR A 498 -18.80 2.90 5.73
N ILE A 499 -19.66 2.39 4.84
CA ILE A 499 -20.87 1.65 5.23
C ILE A 499 -20.49 0.36 5.96
N LEU A 500 -19.49 -0.36 5.46
CA LEU A 500 -19.07 -1.64 6.02
C LEU A 500 -18.35 -1.49 7.36
N PHE A 501 -17.52 -0.46 7.60
CA PHE A 501 -16.94 -0.29 8.94
C PHE A 501 -18.04 0.02 9.98
N MET A 502 -18.99 0.90 9.64
CA MET A 502 -20.10 1.27 10.54
C MET A 502 -20.98 0.05 10.83
N ALA A 503 -21.36 -0.70 9.81
CA ALA A 503 -22.14 -1.92 9.96
C ALA A 503 -21.38 -2.99 10.75
N ASN A 504 -20.10 -3.25 10.45
CA ASN A 504 -19.33 -4.32 11.10
C ASN A 504 -18.98 -3.99 12.55
N LEU A 505 -18.66 -2.76 12.90
CA LEU A 505 -18.48 -2.39 14.31
C LEU A 505 -19.81 -2.50 15.08
N THR A 506 -20.91 -1.97 14.53
CA THR A 506 -22.24 -2.04 15.16
C THR A 506 -22.70 -3.49 15.36
N LEU A 507 -22.61 -4.32 14.30
CA LEU A 507 -22.94 -5.75 14.37
C LEU A 507 -21.96 -6.54 15.25
N GLY A 508 -20.70 -6.11 15.34
CA GLY A 508 -19.71 -6.68 16.25
C GLY A 508 -20.05 -6.44 17.70
N PHE A 509 -20.47 -5.22 18.06
CA PHE A 509 -20.97 -4.91 19.39
C PHE A 509 -22.31 -5.64 19.67
N ILE A 510 -23.26 -5.69 18.72
CA ILE A 510 -24.50 -6.46 18.88
C ILE A 510 -24.20 -7.96 19.05
N ALA A 511 -23.26 -8.54 18.30
CA ALA A 511 -22.85 -9.93 18.42
C ALA A 511 -22.13 -10.20 19.75
N LEU A 512 -21.32 -9.26 20.24
CA LEU A 512 -20.69 -9.29 21.56
C LEU A 512 -21.77 -9.29 22.66
N PHE A 513 -22.67 -8.31 22.67
CA PHE A 513 -23.76 -8.20 23.64
C PHE A 513 -24.72 -9.39 23.59
N TYR A 514 -25.07 -9.90 22.40
CA TYR A 514 -25.88 -11.10 22.28
C TYR A 514 -25.16 -12.35 22.80
N THR A 515 -23.85 -12.49 22.55
CA THR A 515 -23.07 -13.60 23.09
C THR A 515 -23.02 -13.53 24.63
N ILE A 516 -22.79 -12.34 25.19
CA ILE A 516 -22.86 -12.09 26.64
C ILE A 516 -24.25 -12.45 27.19
N TYR A 517 -25.34 -11.99 26.56
CA TYR A 517 -26.71 -12.31 26.99
C TYR A 517 -27.01 -13.82 26.97
N ARG A 518 -26.74 -14.47 25.83
CA ARG A 518 -26.98 -15.91 25.60
C ARG A 518 -26.33 -16.75 26.68
N MET A 519 -25.09 -16.41 27.04
CA MET A 519 -24.29 -17.17 27.98
C MET A 519 -24.65 -16.81 29.44
N THR A 520 -24.98 -15.55 29.74
CA THR A 520 -25.43 -15.11 31.07
C THR A 520 -26.78 -15.71 31.48
N LYS A 521 -27.77 -15.69 30.58
CA LYS A 521 -29.14 -16.16 30.86
C LYS A 521 -29.42 -17.60 30.43
N LYS A 522 -28.44 -18.30 29.83
CA LYS A 522 -28.58 -19.62 29.19
C LYS A 522 -29.74 -19.73 28.19
N LYS A 523 -30.20 -18.59 27.65
CA LYS A 523 -31.39 -18.47 26.79
C LYS A 523 -30.97 -18.01 25.41
N GLU A 524 -31.24 -18.82 24.38
CA GLU A 524 -30.88 -18.49 23.01
C GLU A 524 -31.98 -17.69 22.32
N ILE A 525 -31.60 -16.65 21.57
CA ILE A 525 -32.51 -15.93 20.68
C ILE A 525 -32.31 -16.51 19.28
N LYS A 526 -33.22 -17.41 18.86
CA LYS A 526 -33.13 -18.16 17.59
C LYS A 526 -32.91 -17.23 16.39
N ALA A 527 -33.56 -16.06 16.37
CA ALA A 527 -33.39 -15.05 15.32
C ALA A 527 -31.94 -14.56 15.21
N LEU A 528 -31.30 -14.14 16.32
CA LEU A 528 -29.92 -13.63 16.30
C LEU A 528 -28.89 -14.72 15.99
N ASN A 529 -29.14 -15.97 16.40
CA ASN A 529 -28.33 -17.13 15.99
C ASN A 529 -28.29 -17.34 14.46
N ILE A 530 -29.31 -16.89 13.73
CA ILE A 530 -29.43 -17.04 12.27
C ILE A 530 -29.01 -15.74 11.56
N ALA A 531 -29.46 -14.60 12.06
CA ALA A 531 -29.20 -13.29 11.47
C ALA A 531 -27.72 -12.90 11.49
N LEU A 532 -26.98 -13.14 12.59
CA LEU A 532 -25.59 -12.72 12.68
C LEU A 532 -24.65 -13.43 11.68
N PRO A 533 -24.73 -14.77 11.48
CA PRO A 533 -24.04 -15.44 10.37
C PRO A 533 -24.41 -14.89 8.98
N ILE A 534 -25.69 -14.64 8.73
CA ILE A 534 -26.17 -14.12 7.43
C ILE A 534 -25.63 -12.71 7.19
N LEU A 535 -25.70 -11.82 8.18
CA LEU A 535 -25.20 -10.44 8.07
C LEU A 535 -23.68 -10.38 7.92
N LEU A 536 -22.93 -11.29 8.53
CA LEU A 536 -21.49 -11.44 8.27
C LEU A 536 -21.23 -11.88 6.82
N GLY A 537 -22.03 -12.82 6.30
CA GLY A 537 -21.98 -13.25 4.90
C GLY A 537 -22.34 -12.14 3.91
N VAL A 538 -23.37 -11.33 4.19
CA VAL A 538 -23.76 -10.17 3.37
C VAL A 538 -22.67 -9.10 3.39
N SER A 539 -22.09 -8.82 4.55
CA SER A 539 -20.96 -7.89 4.69
C SER A 539 -19.73 -8.36 3.89
N PHE A 540 -19.41 -9.65 3.97
CA PHE A 540 -18.34 -10.29 3.18
C PHE A 540 -18.61 -10.23 1.67
N LEU A 541 -19.84 -10.49 1.22
CA LEU A 541 -20.21 -10.39 -0.19
C LEU A 541 -20.16 -8.95 -0.70
N ALA A 542 -20.62 -7.97 0.09
CA ALA A 542 -20.53 -6.55 -0.26
C ALA A 542 -19.06 -6.06 -0.31
N LEU A 543 -18.19 -6.52 0.59
CA LEU A 543 -16.75 -6.25 0.56
C LEU A 543 -16.09 -6.90 -0.67
N THR A 544 -16.45 -8.15 -0.97
CA THR A 544 -15.97 -8.88 -2.15
C THR A 544 -16.39 -8.17 -3.44
N PHE A 545 -17.62 -7.66 -3.52
CA PHE A 545 -18.09 -6.88 -4.66
C PHE A 545 -17.35 -5.55 -4.81
N GLY A 546 -17.12 -4.80 -3.72
CA GLY A 546 -16.31 -3.58 -3.73
C GLY A 546 -14.87 -3.83 -4.20
N LEU A 547 -14.24 -4.92 -3.76
CA LEU A 547 -12.91 -5.33 -4.22
C LEU A 547 -12.93 -5.78 -5.70
N ALA A 548 -13.95 -6.53 -6.14
CA ALA A 548 -14.09 -6.94 -7.54
C ALA A 548 -14.28 -5.73 -8.48
N LEU A 549 -15.04 -4.71 -8.07
CA LEU A 549 -15.15 -3.45 -8.81
C LEU A 549 -13.77 -2.77 -8.93
N ARG A 550 -13.00 -2.66 -7.84
CA ARG A 550 -11.63 -2.09 -7.87
C ARG A 550 -10.67 -2.88 -8.75
N TRP A 551 -10.76 -4.20 -8.76
CA TRP A 551 -9.97 -5.05 -9.66
C TRP A 551 -10.30 -4.73 -11.13
N ILE A 552 -11.59 -4.66 -11.48
CA ILE A 552 -12.01 -4.32 -12.85
C ILE A 552 -11.47 -2.94 -13.24
N ILE A 553 -11.64 -1.91 -12.40
CA ILE A 553 -11.24 -0.52 -12.70
C ILE A 553 -9.72 -0.38 -12.88
N SER A 554 -8.93 -0.99 -12.00
CA SER A 554 -7.46 -0.91 -12.03
C SER A 554 -6.79 -1.87 -13.02
N GLY A 555 -7.50 -2.89 -13.50
CA GLY A 555 -6.95 -4.04 -14.22
C GLY A 555 -6.14 -5.01 -13.34
N ASN A 556 -5.94 -4.70 -12.05
CA ASN A 556 -4.95 -5.33 -11.17
C ASN A 556 -5.57 -5.80 -9.86
N ILE A 557 -4.94 -6.74 -9.17
CA ILE A 557 -5.46 -7.24 -7.88
C ILE A 557 -5.39 -6.10 -6.85
N PRO A 558 -6.51 -5.77 -6.16
CA PRO A 558 -6.62 -4.58 -5.32
C PRO A 558 -5.88 -4.75 -3.98
N MET A 559 -4.56 -4.60 -4.03
CA MET A 559 -3.64 -4.46 -2.91
C MET A 559 -2.53 -3.45 -3.25
N SER A 560 -2.77 -2.55 -4.21
CA SER A 560 -1.76 -1.65 -4.77
C SER A 560 -1.23 -0.62 -3.78
N ASN A 561 -2.06 -0.26 -2.79
CA ASN A 561 -1.80 0.75 -1.79
C ASN A 561 -2.29 0.34 -0.39
N GLY A 562 -2.01 1.17 0.62
CA GLY A 562 -2.37 0.91 2.02
C GLY A 562 -3.88 0.84 2.28
N TYR A 563 -4.69 1.62 1.54
CA TYR A 563 -6.15 1.57 1.63
C TYR A 563 -6.67 0.20 1.17
N GLU A 564 -6.27 -0.27 -0.02
CA GLU A 564 -6.66 -1.56 -0.58
C GLU A 564 -6.16 -2.76 0.23
N SER A 565 -4.93 -2.66 0.76
CA SER A 565 -4.39 -3.63 1.71
C SER A 565 -5.30 -3.81 2.93
N MET A 566 -5.80 -2.71 3.51
CA MET A 566 -6.67 -2.74 4.69
C MET A 566 -8.04 -3.38 4.41
N LEU A 567 -8.65 -3.14 3.23
CA LEU A 567 -9.85 -3.87 2.81
C LEU A 567 -9.58 -5.37 2.64
N THR A 568 -8.40 -5.75 2.14
CA THR A 568 -8.01 -7.15 1.95
C THR A 568 -7.75 -7.87 3.28
N VAL A 569 -7.12 -7.22 4.27
CA VAL A 569 -7.00 -7.77 5.64
C VAL A 569 -8.40 -7.97 6.25
N ALA A 570 -9.29 -6.97 6.12
CA ALA A 570 -10.68 -7.08 6.58
C ALA A 570 -11.44 -8.25 5.91
N TRP A 571 -11.20 -8.48 4.62
CA TRP A 571 -11.77 -9.59 3.85
C TRP A 571 -11.28 -10.96 4.35
N PHE A 572 -9.96 -11.12 4.57
CA PHE A 572 -9.40 -12.35 5.16
C PHE A 572 -9.95 -12.61 6.57
N VAL A 573 -10.07 -11.57 7.40
CA VAL A 573 -10.68 -11.66 8.75
C VAL A 573 -12.11 -12.19 8.68
N MET A 574 -12.95 -11.62 7.80
CA MET A 574 -14.33 -12.10 7.60
C MET A 574 -14.36 -13.56 7.12
N LEU A 575 -13.53 -13.92 6.13
CA LEU A 575 -13.46 -15.27 5.58
C LEU A 575 -13.09 -16.31 6.66
N ILE A 576 -12.04 -16.04 7.46
CA ILE A 576 -11.63 -16.88 8.59
C ILE A 576 -12.79 -17.06 9.56
N SER A 577 -13.50 -15.97 9.91
CA SER A 577 -14.63 -16.02 10.82
C SER A 577 -15.84 -16.80 10.26
N ILE A 578 -16.16 -16.65 8.98
CA ILE A 578 -17.23 -17.40 8.30
C ILE A 578 -16.93 -18.91 8.27
N LEU A 579 -15.65 -19.29 8.12
CA LEU A 579 -15.22 -20.69 8.16
C LEU A 579 -15.18 -21.24 9.60
N MET A 580 -14.78 -20.44 10.59
CA MET A 580 -14.60 -20.88 11.98
C MET A 580 -15.86 -20.84 12.84
N GLN A 581 -16.88 -20.03 12.50
CA GLN A 581 -18.12 -19.91 13.28
C GLN A 581 -18.84 -21.25 13.52
N LEU A 582 -18.71 -22.19 12.59
CA LEU A 582 -19.30 -23.54 12.65
C LEU A 582 -18.70 -24.40 13.79
N ARG A 583 -17.50 -24.04 14.27
CA ARG A 583 -16.84 -24.70 15.41
C ARG A 583 -16.78 -23.82 16.65
N ILE A 584 -16.56 -22.50 16.47
CA ILE A 584 -16.32 -21.57 17.57
C ILE A 584 -17.07 -20.25 17.32
N ARG A 585 -18.31 -20.13 17.83
CA ARG A 585 -19.20 -18.98 17.55
C ARG A 585 -18.64 -17.61 17.97
N ILE A 586 -17.76 -17.52 18.98
CA ILE A 586 -17.14 -16.23 19.38
C ILE A 586 -16.31 -15.60 18.24
N VAL A 587 -15.81 -16.40 17.29
CA VAL A 587 -14.99 -15.91 16.18
C VAL A 587 -15.82 -15.05 15.20
N MET A 588 -17.16 -15.13 15.21
CA MET A 588 -18.02 -14.15 14.52
C MET A 588 -17.86 -12.74 15.09
N VAL A 589 -17.78 -12.61 16.42
CA VAL A 589 -17.63 -11.32 17.11
C VAL A 589 -16.28 -10.69 16.74
N PHE A 590 -15.22 -11.49 16.71
CA PHE A 590 -13.91 -11.04 16.24
C PHE A 590 -13.91 -10.71 14.75
N GLY A 591 -14.64 -11.46 13.93
CA GLY A 591 -14.79 -11.20 12.49
C GLY A 591 -15.38 -9.83 12.23
N PHE A 592 -16.52 -9.52 12.85
CA PHE A 592 -17.14 -8.21 12.80
C PHE A 592 -16.26 -7.09 13.37
N LEU A 593 -15.74 -7.24 14.59
CA LEU A 593 -14.97 -6.16 15.23
C LEU A 593 -13.63 -5.89 14.52
N ILE A 594 -12.82 -6.92 14.21
CA ILE A 594 -11.50 -6.72 13.59
C ILE A 594 -11.66 -6.21 12.15
N SER A 595 -12.59 -6.75 11.35
CA SER A 595 -12.83 -6.21 10.00
C SER A 595 -13.39 -4.79 10.05
N GLY A 596 -14.26 -4.48 11.02
CA GLY A 596 -14.72 -3.13 11.31
C GLY A 596 -13.58 -2.17 11.65
N PHE A 597 -12.61 -2.58 12.47
CA PHE A 597 -11.44 -1.75 12.77
C PHE A 597 -10.52 -1.55 11.57
N PHE A 598 -10.24 -2.57 10.75
CA PHE A 598 -9.41 -2.39 9.55
C PHE A 598 -10.08 -1.50 8.49
N LEU A 599 -11.41 -1.62 8.30
CA LEU A 599 -12.18 -0.73 7.43
C LEU A 599 -12.31 0.70 8.01
N LEU A 600 -12.32 0.85 9.33
CA LEU A 600 -12.26 2.15 10.00
C LEU A 600 -10.89 2.81 9.78
N VAL A 601 -9.79 2.06 9.89
CA VAL A 601 -8.43 2.57 9.63
C VAL A 601 -8.30 3.02 8.17
N SER A 602 -8.80 2.23 7.20
CA SER A 602 -8.77 2.65 5.78
C SER A 602 -9.61 3.92 5.53
N HIS A 603 -10.69 4.13 6.28
CA HIS A 603 -11.51 5.34 6.21
C HIS A 603 -10.85 6.57 6.86
N ILE A 604 -10.36 6.44 8.10
CA ILE A 604 -9.76 7.55 8.87
C ILE A 604 -8.47 8.02 8.23
N ASN A 605 -7.57 7.09 7.87
CA ASN A 605 -6.20 7.43 7.51
C ASN A 605 -6.08 8.11 6.12
N GLN A 606 -7.12 7.98 5.29
CA GLN A 606 -7.22 8.56 3.94
C GLN A 606 -5.99 8.37 3.02
N MET A 607 -5.18 7.32 3.25
CA MET A 607 -4.19 6.78 2.30
C MET A 607 -4.81 6.80 0.90
N ASP A 608 -4.16 7.49 -0.05
CA ASP A 608 -4.89 8.13 -1.15
C ASP A 608 -5.82 7.11 -1.85
N PRO A 609 -7.16 7.31 -1.78
CA PRO A 609 -8.10 6.33 -2.28
C PRO A 609 -8.09 6.19 -3.80
N ALA A 610 -7.34 7.05 -4.50
CA ALA A 610 -7.13 7.01 -5.93
C ALA A 610 -6.82 5.60 -6.46
N ILE A 611 -7.47 5.25 -7.56
CA ILE A 611 -7.12 4.06 -8.36
C ILE A 611 -6.18 4.56 -9.46
N GLY A 612 -4.90 4.66 -9.13
CA GLY A 612 -3.82 5.00 -10.09
C GLY A 612 -3.31 3.77 -10.85
N GLN A 613 -2.35 3.98 -11.74
CA GLN A 613 -1.60 2.91 -12.40
C GLN A 613 -0.45 2.44 -11.48
N MET A 614 -0.15 1.14 -11.48
CA MET A 614 0.92 0.58 -10.64
C MET A 614 2.29 0.83 -11.29
N MET A 615 3.30 1.21 -10.50
CA MET A 615 4.67 1.32 -11.00
C MET A 615 5.16 -0.01 -11.60
N PRO A 616 6.00 0.00 -12.67
CA PRO A 616 6.42 -1.21 -13.39
C PRO A 616 6.95 -2.34 -12.51
N VAL A 617 7.77 -1.99 -11.50
CA VAL A 617 8.37 -2.94 -10.56
C VAL A 617 7.33 -3.67 -9.69
N LEU A 618 6.17 -3.06 -9.44
CA LEU A 618 5.07 -3.64 -8.66
C LEU A 618 4.15 -4.53 -9.49
N ASN A 619 4.26 -4.50 -10.83
CA ASN A 619 3.45 -5.30 -11.74
C ASN A 619 3.95 -6.76 -11.82
N SER A 620 3.81 -7.50 -10.72
CA SER A 620 4.32 -8.87 -10.58
C SER A 620 3.33 -9.78 -9.82
N PRO A 621 2.97 -10.96 -10.37
CA PRO A 621 2.14 -11.93 -9.66
C PRO A 621 2.74 -12.40 -8.32
N LEU A 622 4.08 -12.46 -8.24
CA LEU A 622 4.77 -12.86 -7.01
C LEU A 622 4.58 -11.82 -5.89
N LEU A 623 4.61 -10.53 -6.21
CA LEU A 623 4.34 -9.46 -5.23
C LEU A 623 2.90 -9.55 -4.71
N SER A 624 1.92 -9.77 -5.59
CA SER A 624 0.53 -9.95 -5.18
C SER A 624 0.36 -11.15 -4.23
N ILE A 625 0.98 -12.29 -4.55
CA ILE A 625 0.97 -13.48 -3.68
C ILE A 625 1.65 -13.19 -2.33
N HIS A 626 2.80 -12.52 -2.33
CA HIS A 626 3.51 -12.06 -1.11
C HIS A 626 2.60 -11.20 -0.22
N VAL A 627 2.03 -10.12 -0.76
CA VAL A 627 1.20 -9.18 0.01
C VAL A 627 -0.04 -9.88 0.57
N SER A 628 -0.75 -10.69 -0.23
CA SER A 628 -1.92 -11.45 0.24
C SER A 628 -1.58 -12.38 1.41
N ILE A 629 -0.44 -13.08 1.35
CA ILE A 629 -0.02 -14.01 2.40
C ILE A 629 0.43 -13.28 3.67
N ILE A 630 1.07 -12.11 3.56
CA ILE A 630 1.36 -11.23 4.71
C ILE A 630 0.07 -10.66 5.33
N MET A 631 -0.89 -10.19 4.52
CA MET A 631 -2.17 -9.66 5.02
C MET A 631 -2.99 -10.76 5.73
N MET A 632 -2.98 -12.00 5.23
CA MET A 632 -3.54 -13.17 5.91
C MET A 632 -2.85 -13.43 7.26
N SER A 633 -1.53 -13.25 7.36
CA SER A 633 -0.83 -13.36 8.65
C SER A 633 -1.26 -12.27 9.63
N TYR A 634 -1.33 -11.00 9.21
CA TYR A 634 -1.77 -9.89 10.06
C TYR A 634 -3.23 -10.02 10.52
N ALA A 635 -4.12 -10.58 9.69
CA ALA A 635 -5.47 -10.99 10.10
C ALA A 635 -5.43 -12.02 11.25
N LEU A 636 -4.61 -13.06 11.12
CA LEU A 636 -4.49 -14.12 12.13
C LEU A 636 -3.79 -13.64 13.42
N LEU A 637 -2.75 -12.81 13.32
CA LEU A 637 -2.08 -12.23 14.49
C LEU A 637 -2.99 -11.24 15.24
N SER A 638 -3.85 -10.50 14.54
CA SER A 638 -4.88 -9.65 15.18
C SER A 638 -5.87 -10.46 16.03
N LEU A 639 -6.22 -11.67 15.60
CA LEU A 639 -7.00 -12.62 16.43
C LEU A 639 -6.22 -13.05 17.68
N THR A 640 -4.88 -13.25 17.58
CA THR A 640 -4.06 -13.56 18.76
C THR A 640 -3.99 -12.40 19.76
N PHE A 641 -3.94 -11.15 19.27
CA PHE A 641 -3.92 -9.91 20.06
C PHE A 641 -5.20 -9.69 20.87
N ILE A 642 -6.38 -9.84 20.25
CA ILE A 642 -7.66 -9.75 20.97
C ILE A 642 -7.78 -10.87 22.01
N CYS A 643 -7.35 -12.09 21.70
CA CYS A 643 -7.29 -13.17 22.70
C CYS A 643 -6.33 -12.84 23.86
N GLY A 644 -5.28 -12.06 23.60
CA GLY A 644 -4.37 -11.50 24.61
C GLY A 644 -5.07 -10.49 25.52
N ILE A 645 -5.68 -9.44 24.96
CA ILE A 645 -6.41 -8.42 25.75
C ILE A 645 -7.51 -9.08 26.59
N MET A 646 -8.34 -9.93 25.97
CA MET A 646 -9.35 -10.70 26.69
C MET A 646 -8.72 -11.60 27.76
N GLY A 647 -7.54 -12.18 27.52
CA GLY A 647 -6.85 -13.03 28.48
C GLY A 647 -6.20 -12.28 29.67
N ILE A 648 -5.93 -10.99 29.53
CA ILE A 648 -5.51 -10.10 30.63
C ILE A 648 -6.72 -9.73 31.50
N CYS A 649 -7.81 -9.30 30.86
CA CYS A 649 -9.04 -8.86 31.54
C CYS A 649 -9.81 -10.04 32.17
N LEU A 650 -9.95 -11.15 31.43
CA LEU A 650 -10.79 -12.30 31.78
C LEU A 650 -9.93 -13.44 32.33
N ARG A 651 -9.23 -13.17 33.44
CA ARG A 651 -8.26 -14.11 34.05
C ARG A 651 -8.83 -15.51 34.32
N SER A 652 -10.13 -15.61 34.61
CA SER A 652 -10.89 -16.87 34.76
C SER A 652 -10.87 -17.77 33.52
N HIS A 653 -10.85 -17.19 32.32
CA HIS A 653 -10.84 -17.90 31.03
C HIS A 653 -9.48 -17.83 30.33
N GLY A 654 -8.42 -17.47 31.08
CA GLY A 654 -7.08 -17.28 30.54
C GLY A 654 -6.51 -18.51 29.83
N GLU A 655 -6.79 -19.73 30.30
CA GLU A 655 -6.31 -20.96 29.65
C GLU A 655 -7.02 -21.26 28.32
N GLU A 656 -8.33 -21.04 28.25
CA GLU A 656 -9.12 -21.23 27.03
C GLU A 656 -8.72 -20.21 25.95
N LEU A 657 -8.60 -18.94 26.34
CA LEU A 657 -8.13 -17.86 25.46
C LEU A 657 -6.66 -18.07 25.04
N GLN A 658 -5.81 -18.64 25.89
CA GLN A 658 -4.45 -19.02 25.52
C GLN A 658 -4.45 -20.17 24.50
N ALA A 659 -5.31 -21.18 24.66
CA ALA A 659 -5.44 -22.27 23.70
C ALA A 659 -5.94 -21.76 22.34
N LEU A 660 -6.95 -20.89 22.33
CA LEU A 660 -7.49 -20.26 21.11
C LEU A 660 -6.46 -19.36 20.41
N SER A 661 -5.79 -18.48 21.17
CA SER A 661 -4.71 -17.62 20.66
C SER A 661 -3.60 -18.45 19.99
N ARG A 662 -3.17 -19.55 20.63
CA ARG A 662 -2.16 -20.45 20.03
C ARG A 662 -2.65 -21.13 18.75
N ILE A 663 -3.94 -21.44 18.62
CA ILE A 663 -4.49 -22.08 17.41
C ILE A 663 -4.43 -21.13 16.20
N PHE A 664 -4.59 -19.82 16.40
CA PHE A 664 -4.34 -18.84 15.33
C PHE A 664 -2.83 -18.58 15.11
N LEU A 665 -2.01 -18.61 16.18
CA LEU A 665 -0.57 -18.32 16.12
C LEU A 665 0.23 -19.26 15.20
N TYR A 666 -0.04 -20.57 15.19
CA TYR A 666 0.72 -21.50 14.34
C TYR A 666 0.49 -21.22 12.83
N PRO A 667 -0.76 -21.15 12.30
CA PRO A 667 -1.01 -20.69 10.94
C PRO A 667 -0.51 -19.27 10.65
N ALA A 668 -0.59 -18.36 11.63
CA ALA A 668 -0.11 -16.98 11.47
C ALA A 668 1.40 -16.91 11.21
N LEU A 669 2.20 -17.68 11.97
CA LEU A 669 3.64 -17.79 11.75
C LEU A 669 3.98 -18.54 10.46
N THR A 670 3.21 -19.57 10.09
CA THR A 670 3.36 -20.26 8.79
C THR A 670 3.14 -19.30 7.62
N THR A 671 2.05 -18.53 7.62
CA THR A 671 1.77 -17.53 6.59
C THR A 671 2.78 -16.38 6.62
N MET A 672 3.21 -15.92 7.80
CA MET A 672 4.24 -14.88 7.88
C MET A 672 5.57 -15.33 7.26
N GLY A 673 6.03 -16.55 7.58
CA GLY A 673 7.25 -17.12 7.04
C GLY A 673 7.18 -17.32 5.52
N PHE A 674 6.04 -17.78 5.00
CA PHE A 674 5.79 -17.86 3.55
C PHE A 674 5.79 -16.48 2.90
N GLY A 675 5.18 -15.48 3.52
CA GLY A 675 5.17 -14.11 3.02
C GLY A 675 6.57 -13.55 2.89
N ILE A 676 7.37 -13.56 3.97
CA ILE A 676 8.76 -13.10 3.98
C ILE A 676 9.59 -13.82 2.89
N PHE A 677 9.45 -15.15 2.79
CA PHE A 677 10.12 -15.96 1.77
C PHE A 677 9.72 -15.60 0.32
N ILE A 678 8.44 -15.45 0.02
CA ILE A 678 7.97 -15.12 -1.34
C ILE A 678 8.36 -13.67 -1.69
N GLY A 679 8.44 -12.78 -0.69
CA GLY A 679 9.04 -11.45 -0.83
C GLY A 679 10.51 -11.52 -1.22
N ALA A 680 11.31 -12.33 -0.51
CA ALA A 680 12.72 -12.58 -0.83
C ALA A 680 12.93 -13.16 -2.25
N ILE A 681 12.05 -14.06 -2.73
CA ILE A 681 12.08 -14.51 -4.13
C ILE A 681 11.80 -13.34 -5.08
N TRP A 682 10.72 -12.59 -4.85
CA TRP A 682 10.33 -11.49 -5.71
C TRP A 682 11.40 -10.39 -5.76
N ALA A 683 12.05 -10.06 -4.64
CA ALA A 683 13.19 -9.14 -4.59
C ALA A 683 14.39 -9.64 -5.43
N ASN A 684 14.69 -10.94 -5.40
CA ASN A 684 15.76 -11.52 -6.24
C ASN A 684 15.42 -11.51 -7.74
N VAL A 685 14.14 -11.55 -8.09
CA VAL A 685 13.65 -11.45 -9.49
C VAL A 685 13.54 -9.99 -9.96
N SER A 686 13.26 -9.05 -9.06
CA SER A 686 13.05 -7.64 -9.41
C SER A 686 14.31 -6.80 -9.33
N TRP A 687 15.14 -7.06 -8.32
CA TRP A 687 16.30 -6.24 -7.90
C TRP A 687 17.60 -7.04 -7.78
N GLY A 688 17.54 -8.37 -7.97
CA GLY A 688 18.70 -9.25 -7.95
C GLY A 688 19.24 -9.64 -6.58
N ASN A 689 18.74 -9.02 -5.51
CA ASN A 689 19.09 -9.36 -4.13
C ASN A 689 17.87 -9.97 -3.44
N TYR A 690 18.05 -11.14 -2.82
CA TYR A 690 16.97 -11.84 -2.09
C TYR A 690 16.76 -11.31 -0.67
N TRP A 691 17.72 -10.53 -0.17
CA TRP A 691 17.67 -9.81 1.10
C TRP A 691 18.59 -8.59 0.96
N SER A 692 18.11 -7.46 1.40
CA SER A 692 18.74 -6.15 1.35
C SER A 692 18.94 -5.52 2.73
N TRP A 693 18.34 -6.08 3.79
CA TRP A 693 18.25 -5.49 5.15
C TRP A 693 17.46 -4.19 5.25
N ASP A 694 16.68 -3.83 4.22
CA ASP A 694 15.80 -2.65 4.25
C ASP A 694 14.92 -2.64 5.52
N SER A 695 14.53 -1.44 5.94
CA SER A 695 13.69 -1.27 7.13
C SER A 695 12.39 -2.10 7.11
N LYS A 696 11.79 -2.47 5.95
CA LYS A 696 10.63 -3.40 5.93
C LYS A 696 11.01 -4.86 6.09
N GLU A 697 11.99 -5.38 5.35
CA GLU A 697 12.57 -6.71 5.53
C GLU A 697 12.99 -6.95 6.99
N THR A 698 13.75 -6.00 7.54
CA THR A 698 14.28 -6.04 8.91
C THR A 698 13.15 -6.03 9.95
N TRP A 699 12.14 -5.16 9.83
CA TRP A 699 11.01 -5.16 10.77
C TRP A 699 10.07 -6.36 10.62
N ALA A 700 9.92 -6.92 9.41
CA ALA A 700 9.21 -8.17 9.20
C ALA A 700 9.91 -9.35 9.89
N LEU A 701 11.25 -9.42 9.82
CA LEU A 701 12.04 -10.42 10.55
C LEU A 701 11.94 -10.23 12.07
N ILE A 702 12.02 -8.98 12.57
CA ILE A 702 11.81 -8.65 13.99
C ILE A 702 10.45 -9.15 14.48
N THR A 703 9.36 -8.86 13.75
CA THR A 703 8.00 -9.31 14.13
C THR A 703 7.88 -10.84 14.10
N PHE A 704 8.41 -11.50 13.07
CA PHE A 704 8.42 -12.96 13.00
C PHE A 704 9.14 -13.59 14.20
N MET A 705 10.32 -13.06 14.54
CA MET A 705 11.11 -13.49 15.69
C MET A 705 10.40 -13.25 17.04
N ILE A 706 9.74 -12.10 17.23
CA ILE A 706 8.99 -11.77 18.45
C ILE A 706 7.85 -12.78 18.68
N TYR A 707 7.09 -13.12 17.64
CA TYR A 707 5.99 -14.09 17.75
C TYR A 707 6.48 -15.55 17.85
N ALA A 708 7.59 -15.91 17.19
CA ALA A 708 8.18 -17.25 17.25
C ALA A 708 8.64 -17.65 18.67
N VAL A 709 9.11 -16.70 19.49
CA VAL A 709 9.48 -16.92 20.91
C VAL A 709 8.35 -17.55 21.72
N VAL A 710 7.10 -17.18 21.44
CA VAL A 710 5.91 -17.63 22.19
C VAL A 710 5.62 -19.13 22.00
N VAL A 711 5.93 -19.67 20.82
CA VAL A 711 5.74 -21.09 20.48
C VAL A 711 6.61 -22.00 21.36
N HIS A 712 7.77 -21.50 21.81
CA HIS A 712 8.80 -22.24 22.54
C HIS A 712 8.47 -22.59 24.02
N THR A 713 7.18 -22.73 24.35
CA THR A 713 6.59 -23.11 25.67
C THR A 713 7.23 -24.32 26.37
N GLN A 714 7.89 -25.23 25.63
CA GLN A 714 8.64 -26.35 26.21
C GLN A 714 9.98 -25.91 26.83
N SER A 715 10.63 -24.92 26.23
CA SER A 715 11.93 -24.35 26.66
C SER A 715 11.74 -23.11 27.54
N LEU A 716 10.70 -22.31 27.27
CA LEU A 716 10.30 -21.14 28.04
C LEU A 716 8.98 -21.43 28.77
N PRO A 717 9.02 -22.13 29.94
CA PRO A 717 7.82 -22.52 30.67
C PRO A 717 7.05 -21.31 31.25
N VAL A 718 7.64 -20.12 31.27
CA VAL A 718 6.98 -18.86 31.62
C VAL A 718 5.73 -18.64 30.78
N PHE A 719 5.79 -18.88 29.47
CA PHE A 719 4.65 -18.75 28.56
C PHE A 719 3.58 -19.84 28.73
N ARG A 720 3.76 -20.81 29.64
CA ARG A 720 2.66 -21.70 30.07
C ARG A 720 1.70 -20.99 31.02
N LYS A 721 2.15 -19.98 31.77
CA LYS A 721 1.27 -19.16 32.62
C LYS A 721 0.38 -18.28 31.72
N PRO A 722 -0.97 -18.35 31.81
CA PRO A 722 -1.87 -17.59 30.95
C PRO A 722 -1.60 -16.09 30.93
N LEU A 723 -1.54 -15.46 32.11
CA LEU A 723 -1.37 -14.01 32.22
C LEU A 723 -0.08 -13.50 31.54
N VAL A 724 1.03 -14.23 31.63
CA VAL A 724 2.31 -13.79 31.02
C VAL A 724 2.32 -13.99 29.51
N TYR A 725 1.71 -15.07 29.01
CA TYR A 725 1.46 -15.26 27.58
C TYR A 725 0.58 -14.13 27.02
N HIS A 726 -0.47 -13.75 27.75
CA HIS A 726 -1.44 -12.75 27.31
C HIS A 726 -0.85 -11.33 27.29
N ILE A 727 -0.12 -10.94 28.34
CA ILE A 727 0.66 -9.69 28.34
C ILE A 727 1.65 -9.67 27.17
N TYR A 728 2.39 -10.75 26.93
CA TYR A 728 3.34 -10.81 25.83
C TYR A 728 2.67 -10.70 24.46
N ILE A 729 1.60 -11.46 24.20
CA ILE A 729 0.94 -11.46 22.87
C ILE A 729 0.21 -10.13 22.58
N THR A 730 -0.22 -9.41 23.64
CA THR A 730 -0.74 -8.04 23.53
C THR A 730 0.37 -7.04 23.19
N LEU A 731 1.53 -7.12 23.85
CA LEU A 731 2.67 -6.25 23.55
C LEU A 731 3.32 -6.56 22.19
N ALA A 732 3.34 -7.83 21.77
CA ALA A 732 3.88 -8.25 20.47
C ALA A 732 3.17 -7.59 19.27
N PHE A 733 1.89 -7.20 19.42
CA PHE A 733 1.15 -6.49 18.37
C PHE A 733 1.74 -5.11 18.05
N LEU A 734 2.47 -4.50 18.98
CA LEU A 734 3.21 -3.26 18.72
C LEU A 734 4.28 -3.44 17.64
N SER A 735 4.84 -4.65 17.46
CA SER A 735 5.79 -4.90 16.37
C SER A 735 5.09 -4.96 15.01
N ILE A 736 3.83 -5.43 14.94
CA ILE A 736 3.01 -5.36 13.70
C ILE A 736 2.65 -3.91 13.39
N ALA A 737 2.27 -3.13 14.41
CA ALA A 737 2.02 -1.70 14.25
C ALA A 737 3.28 -0.96 13.77
N MET A 738 4.47 -1.31 14.27
CA MET A 738 5.74 -0.79 13.78
C MET A 738 6.03 -1.25 12.34
N THR A 739 5.86 -2.54 12.02
CA THR A 739 6.16 -3.08 10.68
C THR A 739 5.23 -2.52 9.60
N TYR A 740 3.96 -2.24 9.93
CA TYR A 740 2.97 -1.72 8.97
C TYR A 740 2.86 -0.19 8.94
N PHE A 741 2.80 0.49 10.10
CA PHE A 741 2.69 1.94 10.17
C PHE A 741 4.03 2.59 10.49
N GLY A 742 4.76 2.05 11.46
CA GLY A 742 6.08 2.56 11.87
C GLY A 742 7.07 2.73 10.71
N VAL A 743 7.27 1.69 9.88
CA VAL A 743 8.22 1.79 8.75
C VAL A 743 7.74 2.77 7.68
N ASN A 744 6.44 2.83 7.38
CA ASN A 744 5.89 3.71 6.34
C ASN A 744 5.83 5.19 6.75
N TYR A 745 5.70 5.51 8.05
CA TYR A 745 5.53 6.89 8.54
C TYR A 745 6.71 7.45 9.33
N PHE A 746 7.58 6.58 9.88
CA PHE A 746 8.67 7.01 10.77
C PHE A 746 10.06 6.61 10.28
N LEU A 747 10.20 5.74 9.27
CA LEU A 747 11.48 5.29 8.71
C LEU A 747 11.54 5.54 7.19
N THR A 748 12.73 5.39 6.62
CA THR A 748 13.00 5.44 5.18
C THR A 748 13.25 4.03 4.64
N GLY A 749 12.98 3.78 3.36
CA GLY A 749 13.29 2.50 2.73
C GLY A 749 12.77 2.41 1.29
N MET A 750 13.36 1.53 0.47
CA MET A 750 13.07 1.34 -0.96
C MET A 750 11.61 0.95 -1.26
N HIS A 751 10.86 0.57 -0.23
CA HIS A 751 9.45 0.20 -0.30
C HIS A 751 8.48 1.29 0.15
N SER A 752 8.93 2.50 0.49
CA SER A 752 8.03 3.58 0.93
C SER A 752 7.24 4.16 -0.25
N TYR A 753 6.03 3.65 -0.45
CA TYR A 753 5.07 4.09 -1.47
C TYR A 753 3.86 4.77 -0.80
N ALA A 754 4.15 5.68 0.14
CA ALA A 754 3.19 6.33 1.04
C ALA A 754 3.25 7.86 0.88
#